data_AF-A0A976QVG2-F1
#
_entry.id   AF-A0A976QVG2-F1
#
_cell.length_a   1.000
_cell.length_b   1.000
_cell.length_c   1.000
_cell.angle_alpha   90.00
_cell.angle_beta   90.00
_cell.angle_gamma   90.00
#
_symmetry.space_group_name_H-M   'P 1'
#
loop_
_entity.id
_entity.type
_entity.pdbx_description
1 polymer ?
#
loop_
_entity_poly.entity_id
_entity_poly.type
_entity_poly.pdbx_seq_one_letter_code
_entity_poly.pdbx_strand_id
1 'polypeptide(L)'
;METTNKVRNADKIDTNLYSRQIGTFGFEMMGKLQRLKVLIIGMKASGIEIAKNLALMGVESISIHDNNVVQKRDLGVNYFIRSSSVGKETVSAACLSHLRDLNRNVLVQNVIQEPNEELVVNHDVVVCCDQNVELIKRLNEICRNNSSRKRVGFICCDTFGMIGSVFVDFGNNFLCLDTTGRELKTAIIESISNDKDGLVTVITDKVIDFQTGDYVRFSEIEGMVELNNKEPLQINVNSKSSFTIGDTSKYSQYISGGVVTEVKIPKRIDFRSFEECILDPSKTGSLATIDYSLFGRAEQLHWVTMGHRMSNNGDDVWERAEFLNKNAKSCSQETIDKKVYDSFMSQRNYKVPPLASFIGAVGAHEVIKFTGKYHPVEQWLYVDFSLPSEMLSGDFSGNGFDERYMDQVSLWGSEVQNRIMNSKIFVVGAGALGCEFLKNFALLGCSSQGDGLLTITDNDRIEVSNISRQFLFRSRHVGMSKSMVACKSALDINPNLRVKPLEIRVGEETENLFDENFWSSQTVIVNALDNIQARTYVDGRCVWYEKPLLESGTLGTLGNVQVILPHITQCYSETQDPPETAIPLCTLKHFPYAQEHVVEWARDAFVGIFTQIPLDIKKILNRQDLNELSTERLELILSVLKAMGSNTKHELLKISAELFNNFFVNEIRQLLHSFPPDHLMSDGQKTLKLSQDKLNVEVLEDGMDASSNTLLSEITTILTNDLVKSPVRVNSGGVLETVEFEKDDETNFHVEFVWAASVLRSRNYGIKECDKMKAKLISGKIIPAIATTTAMIGGLVTIEFLKTLFYKSLKIENFRNAFACLATPIWLQSEPLPPTPTKDKEYDPVTCGPVRALPKDFTIWNKLLVMIPNGTVKQLIDWIRSKFNIEVIILSAGNLCIYNSFLPQHRNERLMQPITQLVEKLGKKPIPSNLSHLVIDASCTDPDDIDVVIPSIKFEFR
;
A
#
# COMPACT_ATOMS: atom_id res chain seq x y z
N MET A 1 -22.84 -18.42 31.11
CA MET A 1 -21.74 -19.37 30.90
C MET A 1 -22.06 -20.29 29.73
N GLU A 2 -22.20 -19.75 28.51
CA GLU A 2 -22.52 -20.56 27.32
C GLU A 2 -21.92 -19.93 26.03
N THR A 3 -20.76 -19.29 26.15
CA THR A 3 -20.08 -18.55 25.07
C THR A 3 -18.72 -19.13 24.66
N THR A 4 -18.25 -20.22 25.27
CA THR A 4 -16.88 -20.73 25.07
C THR A 4 -16.74 -21.88 24.06
N ASN A 5 -17.82 -22.39 23.46
CA ASN A 5 -17.75 -23.62 22.62
C ASN A 5 -17.89 -23.44 21.09
N LYS A 6 -17.77 -22.21 20.52
CA LYS A 6 -17.84 -22.00 19.05
C LYS A 6 -16.52 -21.57 18.37
N VAL A 7 -15.38 -21.63 19.04
CA VAL A 7 -14.06 -21.26 18.47
C VAL A 7 -13.30 -22.46 17.87
N ARG A 8 -13.91 -23.65 17.77
CA ARG A 8 -13.26 -24.88 17.29
C ARG A 8 -13.02 -25.01 15.77
N ASN A 9 -13.10 -23.94 14.98
CA ASN A 9 -12.79 -23.97 13.54
C ASN A 9 -11.70 -22.97 13.12
N ALA A 10 -10.94 -22.40 14.06
CA ALA A 10 -9.77 -21.57 13.73
C ALA A 10 -8.65 -22.37 13.03
N ASP A 11 -8.65 -23.70 13.14
CA ASP A 11 -7.60 -24.60 12.63
C ASP A 11 -7.64 -24.84 11.09
N LYS A 12 -8.40 -24.06 10.31
CA LYS A 12 -8.56 -24.24 8.85
C LYS A 12 -8.21 -23.03 7.97
N ILE A 13 -7.85 -21.88 8.54
CA ILE A 13 -7.48 -20.71 7.74
C ILE A 13 -6.04 -20.89 7.25
N ASP A 14 -5.83 -20.90 5.93
CA ASP A 14 -4.50 -20.91 5.32
C ASP A 14 -3.79 -19.56 5.59
N THR A 15 -2.99 -19.54 6.66
CA THR A 15 -2.27 -18.35 7.12
C THR A 15 -1.19 -17.89 6.15
N ASN A 16 -0.70 -18.77 5.28
CA ASN A 16 0.31 -18.42 4.29
C ASN A 16 -0.32 -17.74 3.08
N LEU A 17 -1.42 -18.28 2.55
CA LEU A 17 -2.17 -17.66 1.46
C LEU A 17 -2.75 -16.30 1.86
N TYR A 18 -3.35 -16.23 3.04
CA TYR A 18 -4.11 -15.07 3.49
C TYR A 18 -3.32 -14.12 4.42
N SER A 19 -2.00 -14.26 4.53
CA SER A 19 -1.19 -13.49 5.50
C SER A 19 -1.44 -11.98 5.47
N ARG A 20 -1.47 -11.37 4.29
CA ARG A 20 -1.70 -9.92 4.11
C ARG A 20 -3.15 -9.49 4.37
N GLN A 21 -4.09 -10.39 4.09
CA GLN A 21 -5.51 -10.17 4.37
C GLN A 21 -5.80 -10.29 5.87
N ILE A 22 -5.16 -11.23 6.57
CA ILE A 22 -5.22 -11.36 8.03
C ILE A 22 -4.69 -10.09 8.69
N GLY A 23 -3.59 -9.50 8.20
CA GLY A 23 -3.10 -8.21 8.68
C GLY A 23 -4.07 -7.04 8.49
N THR A 24 -5.07 -7.16 7.62
CA THR A 24 -6.10 -6.12 7.39
C THR A 24 -7.38 -6.41 8.18
N PHE A 25 -7.87 -7.64 8.10
CA PHE A 25 -9.18 -8.02 8.64
C PHE A 25 -9.10 -8.59 10.06
N GLY A 26 -7.99 -9.22 10.43
CA GLY A 26 -7.86 -10.05 11.62
C GLY A 26 -8.47 -11.44 11.45
N PHE A 27 -8.04 -12.38 12.30
CA PHE A 27 -8.47 -13.79 12.23
C PHE A 27 -9.96 -14.01 12.39
N GLU A 28 -10.59 -13.35 13.36
CA GLU A 28 -12.02 -13.52 13.62
C GLU A 28 -12.85 -13.21 12.37
N MET A 29 -12.46 -12.14 11.67
CA MET A 29 -13.12 -11.69 10.47
C MET A 29 -12.86 -12.65 9.29
N MET A 30 -11.62 -13.11 9.10
CA MET A 30 -11.34 -14.15 8.09
C MET A 30 -12.20 -15.40 8.31
N GLY A 31 -12.42 -15.81 9.56
CA GLY A 31 -13.33 -16.90 9.88
C GLY A 31 -14.80 -16.62 9.54
N LYS A 32 -15.26 -15.36 9.61
CA LYS A 32 -16.60 -14.96 9.13
C LYS A 32 -16.68 -14.97 7.61
N LEU A 33 -15.64 -14.51 6.93
CA LEU A 33 -15.56 -14.50 5.46
C LEU A 33 -15.69 -15.89 4.86
N GLN A 34 -14.98 -16.88 5.41
CA GLN A 34 -15.03 -18.28 4.95
C GLN A 34 -16.39 -18.98 5.15
N ARG A 35 -17.39 -18.29 5.70
CA ARG A 35 -18.77 -18.75 5.85
C ARG A 35 -19.77 -17.94 5.03
N LEU A 36 -19.31 -16.94 4.26
CA LEU A 36 -20.17 -16.11 3.43
C LEU A 36 -20.49 -16.81 2.11
N LYS A 37 -21.79 -16.88 1.82
CA LYS A 37 -22.34 -17.35 0.55
C LYS A 37 -22.88 -16.16 -0.23
N VAL A 38 -22.36 -15.95 -1.43
CA VAL A 38 -22.67 -14.77 -2.24
C VAL A 38 -23.31 -15.20 -3.56
N LEU A 39 -24.42 -14.56 -3.92
CA LEU A 39 -25.03 -14.69 -5.25
C LEU A 39 -24.75 -13.42 -6.06
N ILE A 40 -24.18 -13.57 -7.25
CA ILE A 40 -23.90 -12.46 -8.17
C ILE A 40 -24.73 -12.66 -9.44
N ILE A 41 -25.51 -11.64 -9.77
CA ILE A 41 -26.40 -11.60 -10.93
C ILE A 41 -25.87 -10.55 -11.91
N GLY A 42 -25.54 -10.98 -13.13
CA GLY A 42 -24.84 -10.18 -14.12
C GLY A 42 -23.33 -10.29 -13.97
N MET A 43 -22.65 -10.85 -14.98
CA MET A 43 -21.24 -11.25 -14.90
C MET A 43 -20.36 -10.55 -15.93
N LYS A 44 -20.80 -9.42 -16.49
CA LYS A 44 -20.06 -8.68 -17.53
C LYS A 44 -18.99 -7.76 -16.94
N ALA A 45 -19.37 -6.59 -16.43
CA ALA A 45 -18.44 -5.52 -16.01
C ALA A 45 -18.12 -5.56 -14.52
N SER A 46 -18.91 -4.87 -13.68
CA SER A 46 -18.71 -4.88 -12.22
C SER A 46 -18.82 -6.29 -11.63
N GLY A 47 -19.71 -7.12 -12.16
CA GLY A 47 -19.94 -8.49 -11.66
C GLY A 47 -18.73 -9.42 -11.70
N ILE A 48 -17.94 -9.39 -12.79
CA ILE A 48 -16.73 -10.23 -12.87
C ILE A 48 -15.65 -9.75 -11.90
N GLU A 49 -15.52 -8.44 -11.71
CA GLU A 49 -14.62 -7.84 -10.72
C GLU A 49 -15.04 -8.19 -9.29
N ILE A 50 -16.35 -8.18 -9.00
CA ILE A 50 -16.88 -8.60 -7.70
C ILE A 50 -16.52 -10.07 -7.44
N ALA A 51 -16.81 -10.94 -8.40
CA ALA A 51 -16.52 -12.37 -8.28
C ALA A 51 -15.03 -12.65 -8.09
N LYS A 52 -14.15 -11.99 -8.87
CA LYS A 52 -12.70 -12.10 -8.74
C LYS A 52 -12.25 -11.70 -7.33
N ASN A 53 -12.64 -10.53 -6.86
CA ASN A 53 -12.23 -10.03 -5.54
C ASN A 53 -12.71 -10.96 -4.41
N LEU A 54 -13.96 -11.40 -4.44
CA LEU A 54 -14.50 -12.32 -3.43
C LEU A 54 -13.83 -13.70 -3.45
N ALA A 55 -13.49 -14.22 -4.64
CA ALA A 55 -12.76 -15.48 -4.76
C ALA A 55 -11.36 -15.37 -4.14
N LEU A 56 -10.64 -14.27 -4.40
CA LEU A 56 -9.31 -14.02 -3.82
C LEU A 56 -9.37 -13.80 -2.30
N MET A 57 -10.46 -13.25 -1.79
CA MET A 57 -10.71 -13.02 -0.37
C MET A 57 -11.13 -14.28 0.41
N GLY A 58 -11.48 -15.36 -0.28
CA GLY A 58 -11.75 -16.64 0.38
C GLY A 58 -13.12 -16.73 1.04
N VAL A 59 -14.18 -16.25 0.38
CA VAL A 59 -15.57 -16.51 0.83
C VAL A 59 -15.92 -18.00 0.76
N GLU A 60 -16.99 -18.47 1.41
CA GLU A 60 -17.39 -19.90 1.36
C GLU A 60 -17.75 -20.31 -0.07
N SER A 61 -18.68 -19.59 -0.69
CA SER A 61 -19.16 -19.91 -2.03
C SER A 61 -19.64 -18.68 -2.80
N ILE A 62 -19.43 -18.71 -4.11
CA ILE A 62 -19.92 -17.72 -5.06
C ILE A 62 -20.80 -18.43 -6.08
N SER A 63 -22.08 -18.10 -6.07
CA SER A 63 -23.03 -18.46 -7.11
C SER A 63 -23.08 -17.35 -8.15
N ILE A 64 -22.83 -17.67 -9.41
CA ILE A 64 -22.88 -16.71 -10.52
C ILE A 64 -24.05 -17.01 -11.43
N HIS A 65 -24.76 -15.98 -11.86
CA HIS A 65 -25.90 -16.08 -12.78
C HIS A 65 -25.81 -15.02 -13.87
N ASP A 66 -25.64 -15.46 -15.11
CA ASP A 66 -25.75 -14.63 -16.32
C ASP A 66 -25.92 -15.57 -17.53
N ASN A 67 -27.17 -15.76 -17.94
CA ASN A 67 -27.55 -16.68 -19.01
C ASN A 67 -27.45 -16.05 -20.41
N ASN A 68 -26.99 -14.79 -20.52
CA ASN A 68 -26.77 -14.17 -21.82
C ASN A 68 -25.67 -14.92 -22.58
N VAL A 69 -25.86 -15.10 -23.88
CA VAL A 69 -24.81 -15.66 -24.75
C VAL A 69 -23.68 -14.65 -24.88
N VAL A 70 -22.45 -15.13 -24.72
CA VAL A 70 -21.24 -14.29 -24.84
C VAL A 70 -21.21 -13.57 -26.18
N GLN A 71 -21.09 -12.24 -26.12
CA GLN A 71 -20.88 -11.36 -27.26
C GLN A 71 -19.41 -10.94 -27.35
N LYS A 72 -18.96 -10.54 -28.53
CA LYS A 72 -17.57 -10.10 -28.74
C LYS A 72 -17.22 -8.85 -27.93
N ARG A 73 -18.18 -7.94 -27.71
CA ARG A 73 -18.03 -6.77 -26.84
C ARG A 73 -17.76 -7.13 -25.38
N ASP A 74 -18.22 -8.30 -24.91
CA ASP A 74 -17.99 -8.73 -23.53
C ASP A 74 -16.49 -8.96 -23.26
N LEU A 75 -15.69 -9.28 -24.29
CA LEU A 75 -14.22 -9.40 -24.19
C LEU A 75 -13.53 -8.07 -23.84
N GLY A 76 -14.20 -6.93 -24.10
CA GLY A 76 -13.68 -5.60 -23.81
C GLY A 76 -13.71 -5.21 -22.35
N VAL A 77 -14.42 -5.98 -21.52
CA VAL A 77 -14.60 -5.69 -20.09
C VAL A 77 -14.45 -6.92 -19.20
N ASN A 78 -14.71 -8.13 -19.73
CA ASN A 78 -14.59 -9.38 -18.99
C ASN A 78 -13.33 -10.17 -19.42
N TYR A 79 -12.32 -10.13 -18.56
CA TYR A 79 -10.99 -10.74 -18.74
C TYR A 79 -10.94 -12.26 -18.50
N PHE A 80 -12.05 -12.90 -18.13
CA PHE A 80 -12.15 -14.37 -18.04
C PHE A 80 -12.91 -15.01 -19.20
N ILE A 81 -13.52 -14.21 -20.08
CA ILE A 81 -14.08 -14.70 -21.33
C ILE A 81 -12.96 -14.80 -22.37
N ARG A 82 -13.02 -15.80 -23.25
CA ARG A 82 -12.11 -15.98 -24.39
C ARG A 82 -12.87 -15.90 -25.70
N SER A 83 -12.18 -15.55 -26.79
CA SER A 83 -12.79 -15.49 -28.12
C SER A 83 -13.46 -16.81 -28.54
N SER A 84 -12.99 -17.94 -28.00
CA SER A 84 -13.57 -19.27 -28.23
C SER A 84 -15.00 -19.45 -27.72
N SER A 85 -15.38 -18.68 -26.69
CA SER A 85 -16.69 -18.75 -26.00
C SER A 85 -17.78 -17.93 -26.69
N VAL A 86 -17.39 -16.97 -27.54
CA VAL A 86 -18.31 -16.06 -28.25
C VAL A 86 -19.33 -16.85 -29.07
N GLY A 87 -20.62 -16.58 -28.84
CA GLY A 87 -21.73 -17.25 -29.51
C GLY A 87 -21.97 -18.70 -29.09
N LYS A 88 -21.19 -19.26 -28.16
CA LYS A 88 -21.24 -20.69 -27.79
C LYS A 88 -21.61 -20.94 -26.34
N GLU A 89 -21.11 -20.11 -25.43
CA GLU A 89 -21.32 -20.25 -23.99
C GLU A 89 -22.14 -19.07 -23.45
N THR A 90 -22.77 -19.27 -22.29
CA THR A 90 -23.29 -18.15 -21.51
C THR A 90 -22.15 -17.42 -20.82
N VAL A 91 -22.34 -16.14 -20.50
CA VAL A 91 -21.33 -15.31 -19.80
C VAL A 91 -20.88 -15.96 -18.49
N SER A 92 -21.83 -16.47 -17.70
CA SER A 92 -21.54 -17.17 -16.44
C SER A 92 -20.77 -18.48 -16.63
N ALA A 93 -21.13 -19.28 -17.64
CA ALA A 93 -20.42 -20.52 -17.95
C ALA A 93 -18.97 -20.27 -18.37
N ALA A 94 -18.74 -19.27 -19.25
CA ALA A 94 -17.42 -18.92 -19.75
C ALA A 94 -16.45 -18.47 -18.63
N CYS A 95 -16.97 -17.83 -17.56
CA CYS A 95 -16.16 -17.38 -16.43
C CYS A 95 -15.80 -18.49 -15.42
N LEU A 96 -16.55 -19.60 -15.42
CA LEU A 96 -16.60 -20.54 -14.29
C LEU A 96 -15.25 -21.20 -13.99
N SER A 97 -14.56 -21.68 -15.01
CA SER A 97 -13.28 -22.38 -14.86
C SER A 97 -12.18 -21.46 -14.32
N HIS A 98 -12.13 -20.23 -14.83
CA HIS A 98 -11.15 -19.23 -14.42
C HIS A 98 -11.36 -18.77 -12.97
N LEU A 99 -12.60 -18.55 -12.55
CA LEU A 99 -12.94 -18.19 -11.17
C LEU A 99 -12.59 -19.30 -10.19
N ARG A 100 -12.87 -20.56 -10.53
CA ARG A 100 -12.48 -21.73 -9.71
C ARG A 100 -10.97 -21.87 -9.56
N ASP A 101 -10.19 -21.51 -10.58
CA ASP A 101 -8.73 -21.59 -10.56
C ASP A 101 -8.08 -20.48 -9.70
N LEU A 102 -8.80 -19.38 -9.39
CA LEU A 102 -8.26 -18.31 -8.53
C LEU A 102 -8.02 -18.80 -7.11
N ASN A 103 -8.97 -19.54 -6.54
CA ASN A 103 -8.90 -19.99 -5.16
C ASN A 103 -9.68 -21.30 -4.96
N ARG A 104 -8.92 -22.37 -4.71
CA ARG A 104 -9.48 -23.73 -4.53
C ARG A 104 -10.31 -23.88 -3.25
N ASN A 105 -10.16 -22.95 -2.30
CA ASN A 105 -10.91 -22.94 -1.06
C ASN A 105 -12.30 -22.31 -1.20
N VAL A 106 -12.63 -21.72 -2.37
CA VAL A 106 -13.91 -21.06 -2.64
C VAL A 106 -14.73 -21.91 -3.60
N LEU A 107 -15.95 -22.28 -3.19
CA LEU A 107 -16.87 -23.00 -4.07
C LEU A 107 -17.51 -22.01 -5.06
N VAL A 108 -17.11 -22.07 -6.33
CA VAL A 108 -17.77 -21.27 -7.39
C VAL A 108 -18.71 -22.15 -8.21
N GLN A 109 -19.97 -21.73 -8.34
CA GLN A 109 -21.00 -22.47 -9.06
C GLN A 109 -21.77 -21.58 -10.03
N ASN A 110 -22.08 -22.13 -11.21
CA ASN A 110 -22.94 -21.49 -12.19
C ASN A 110 -24.40 -21.85 -11.91
N VAL A 111 -25.27 -20.85 -11.80
CA VAL A 111 -26.69 -21.03 -11.54
C VAL A 111 -27.49 -20.71 -12.80
N ILE A 112 -28.04 -21.76 -13.41
CA ILE A 112 -28.79 -21.66 -14.68
C ILE A 112 -30.24 -21.23 -14.43
N GLN A 113 -30.84 -21.62 -13.31
CA GLN A 113 -32.22 -21.25 -12.98
C GLN A 113 -32.34 -19.74 -12.75
N GLU A 114 -33.49 -19.19 -13.12
CA GLU A 114 -33.81 -17.79 -12.83
C GLU A 114 -33.76 -17.51 -11.31
N PRO A 115 -33.26 -16.34 -10.87
CA PRO A 115 -33.19 -16.00 -9.45
C PRO A 115 -34.57 -15.93 -8.80
N ASN A 116 -34.91 -16.99 -8.06
CA ASN A 116 -36.15 -17.14 -7.31
C ASN A 116 -35.92 -16.95 -5.80
N GLU A 117 -36.99 -16.97 -5.01
CA GLU A 117 -36.93 -16.77 -3.56
C GLU A 117 -35.99 -17.78 -2.88
N GLU A 118 -36.14 -19.07 -3.18
CA GLU A 118 -35.32 -20.13 -2.61
C GLU A 118 -33.82 -19.91 -2.84
N LEU A 119 -33.44 -19.56 -4.08
CA LEU A 119 -32.06 -19.27 -4.41
C LEU A 119 -31.55 -18.08 -3.59
N VAL A 120 -32.30 -16.99 -3.54
CA VAL A 120 -31.91 -15.77 -2.81
C VAL A 120 -31.70 -16.03 -1.32
N VAL A 121 -32.66 -16.69 -0.65
CA VAL A 121 -32.60 -16.89 0.81
C VAL A 121 -31.52 -17.88 1.25
N ASN A 122 -31.03 -18.72 0.33
CA ASN A 122 -29.92 -19.64 0.58
C ASN A 122 -28.55 -18.94 0.61
N HIS A 123 -28.47 -17.67 0.23
CA HIS A 123 -27.24 -16.87 0.28
C HIS A 123 -27.26 -15.90 1.47
N ASP A 124 -26.10 -15.34 1.80
CA ASP A 124 -25.95 -14.29 2.82
C ASP A 124 -26.04 -12.91 2.19
N VAL A 125 -25.49 -12.75 0.98
CA VAL A 125 -25.52 -11.49 0.22
C VAL A 125 -25.87 -11.76 -1.24
N VAL A 126 -26.78 -10.96 -1.79
CA VAL A 126 -27.13 -10.93 -3.21
C VAL A 126 -26.63 -9.64 -3.83
N VAL A 127 -25.90 -9.74 -4.95
CA VAL A 127 -25.36 -8.61 -5.68
C VAL A 127 -25.94 -8.60 -7.10
N CYS A 128 -26.64 -7.53 -7.46
CA CYS A 128 -27.16 -7.30 -8.80
C CYS A 128 -26.29 -6.31 -9.56
N CYS A 129 -25.82 -6.69 -10.75
CA CYS A 129 -24.94 -5.87 -11.57
C CYS A 129 -25.60 -5.53 -12.91
N ASP A 130 -25.82 -4.26 -13.19
CA ASP A 130 -26.39 -3.75 -14.45
C ASP A 130 -27.72 -4.44 -14.83
N GLN A 131 -28.61 -4.66 -13.86
CA GLN A 131 -29.89 -5.34 -14.06
C GLN A 131 -31.06 -4.35 -14.23
N ASN A 132 -32.17 -4.83 -14.78
CA ASN A 132 -33.41 -4.04 -14.89
C ASN A 132 -34.02 -3.75 -13.51
N VAL A 133 -34.80 -2.67 -13.42
CA VAL A 133 -35.31 -2.15 -12.15
C VAL A 133 -36.33 -3.10 -11.51
N GLU A 134 -37.12 -3.81 -12.30
CA GLU A 134 -38.11 -4.78 -11.81
C GLU A 134 -37.44 -5.94 -11.07
N LEU A 135 -36.36 -6.48 -11.64
CA LEU A 135 -35.58 -7.55 -11.03
C LEU A 135 -34.89 -7.07 -9.75
N ILE A 136 -34.31 -5.87 -9.77
CA ILE A 136 -33.65 -5.26 -8.60
C ILE A 136 -34.66 -5.11 -7.45
N LYS A 137 -35.83 -4.50 -7.72
CA LYS A 137 -36.90 -4.33 -6.73
C LYS A 137 -37.36 -5.67 -6.15
N ARG A 138 -37.65 -6.64 -7.02
CA ARG A 138 -38.11 -7.98 -6.62
C ARG A 138 -37.10 -8.66 -5.70
N LEU A 139 -35.82 -8.66 -6.06
CA LEU A 139 -34.79 -9.36 -5.28
C LEU A 139 -34.48 -8.65 -3.96
N ASN A 140 -34.47 -7.32 -3.93
CA ASN A 140 -34.34 -6.55 -2.70
C ASN A 140 -35.50 -6.83 -1.73
N GLU A 141 -36.73 -6.88 -2.24
CA GLU A 141 -37.92 -7.22 -1.46
C GLU A 141 -37.86 -8.63 -0.88
N ILE A 142 -37.43 -9.63 -1.67
CA ILE A 142 -37.21 -11.00 -1.19
C ILE A 142 -36.19 -11.02 -0.03
N CYS A 143 -35.07 -10.30 -0.18
CA CYS A 143 -34.04 -10.22 0.87
C CYS A 143 -34.62 -9.66 2.17
N ARG A 144 -35.43 -8.58 2.08
CA ARG A 144 -36.08 -7.95 3.23
C ARG A 144 -37.11 -8.86 3.90
N ASN A 145 -37.96 -9.51 3.13
CA ASN A 145 -39.04 -10.36 3.64
C ASN A 145 -38.52 -11.59 4.40
N ASN A 146 -37.28 -12.04 4.12
CA ASN A 146 -36.65 -13.15 4.82
C ASN A 146 -36.04 -12.79 6.19
N SER A 147 -36.01 -11.51 6.59
CA SER A 147 -35.30 -11.02 7.78
C SER A 147 -35.74 -11.70 9.10
N SER A 148 -36.95 -12.25 9.15
CA SER A 148 -37.45 -13.01 10.30
C SER A 148 -36.81 -14.39 10.48
N ARG A 149 -36.27 -14.97 9.40
CA ARG A 149 -35.60 -16.29 9.38
C ARG A 149 -34.09 -16.12 9.38
N LYS A 150 -33.58 -15.35 8.41
CA LYS A 150 -32.15 -15.10 8.19
C LYS A 150 -32.00 -13.76 7.47
N ARG A 151 -31.13 -12.89 7.96
CA ARG A 151 -30.78 -11.66 7.24
C ARG A 151 -30.06 -12.00 5.94
N VAL A 152 -30.51 -11.40 4.84
CA VAL A 152 -29.86 -11.45 3.53
C VAL A 152 -29.54 -10.02 3.13
N GLY A 153 -28.27 -9.72 2.87
CA GLY A 153 -27.84 -8.43 2.37
C GLY A 153 -28.13 -8.29 0.87
N PHE A 154 -28.48 -7.09 0.44
CA PHE A 154 -28.69 -6.76 -0.97
C PHE A 154 -27.75 -5.62 -1.39
N ILE A 155 -27.12 -5.77 -2.55
CA ILE A 155 -26.24 -4.76 -3.15
C ILE A 155 -26.60 -4.62 -4.63
N CYS A 156 -26.66 -3.40 -5.15
CA CYS A 156 -26.76 -3.12 -6.58
C CYS A 156 -25.52 -2.36 -7.05
N CYS A 157 -24.91 -2.76 -8.16
CA CYS A 157 -23.69 -2.17 -8.69
C CYS A 157 -23.83 -1.94 -10.20
N ASP A 158 -23.82 -0.69 -10.63
CA ASP A 158 -24.11 -0.34 -12.03
C ASP A 158 -23.00 0.49 -12.67
N THR A 159 -22.86 0.28 -13.97
CA THR A 159 -21.88 0.93 -14.84
C THR A 159 -22.55 1.46 -16.11
N PHE A 160 -22.37 2.75 -16.34
CA PHE A 160 -22.92 3.53 -17.45
C PHE A 160 -21.79 4.34 -18.08
N GLY A 161 -20.96 3.72 -18.92
CA GLY A 161 -19.73 4.31 -19.44
C GLY A 161 -18.74 4.59 -18.31
N MET A 162 -18.50 5.87 -18.01
CA MET A 162 -17.67 6.37 -16.90
C MET A 162 -18.48 6.83 -15.68
N ILE A 163 -19.81 6.68 -15.70
CA ILE A 163 -20.69 6.96 -14.56
C ILE A 163 -21.07 5.64 -13.89
N GLY A 164 -21.04 5.57 -12.56
CA GLY A 164 -21.40 4.36 -11.83
C GLY A 164 -22.16 4.62 -10.55
N SER A 165 -22.85 3.58 -10.06
CA SER A 165 -23.56 3.63 -8.78
C SER A 165 -23.43 2.34 -7.98
N VAL A 166 -23.39 2.47 -6.65
CA VAL A 166 -23.50 1.37 -5.68
C VAL A 166 -24.63 1.67 -4.70
N PHE A 167 -25.57 0.73 -4.55
CA PHE A 167 -26.61 0.76 -3.53
C PHE A 167 -26.40 -0.39 -2.55
N VAL A 168 -26.59 -0.12 -1.26
CA VAL A 168 -26.45 -1.12 -0.19
C VAL A 168 -27.70 -1.14 0.68
N ASP A 169 -28.23 -2.34 0.92
CA ASP A 169 -29.33 -2.60 1.85
C ASP A 169 -29.07 -3.88 2.65
N PHE A 170 -28.68 -3.73 3.91
CA PHE A 170 -28.53 -4.87 4.83
C PHE A 170 -29.74 -5.08 5.74
N GLY A 171 -30.87 -4.45 5.44
CA GLY A 171 -32.11 -4.49 6.22
C GLY A 171 -32.07 -3.65 7.50
N ASN A 172 -33.14 -3.71 8.27
CA ASN A 172 -33.29 -2.94 9.50
C ASN A 172 -32.39 -3.49 10.61
N ASN A 173 -31.96 -2.62 11.53
CA ASN A 173 -31.20 -2.95 12.72
C ASN A 173 -29.93 -3.78 12.43
N PHE A 174 -29.20 -3.40 11.37
CA PHE A 174 -27.90 -3.98 11.06
C PHE A 174 -26.87 -3.53 12.11
N LEU A 175 -26.08 -4.47 12.64
CA LEU A 175 -25.12 -4.18 13.70
C LEU A 175 -23.70 -4.14 13.12
N CYS A 176 -23.15 -2.93 12.99
CA CYS A 176 -21.74 -2.70 12.68
C CYS A 176 -20.94 -2.73 13.99
N LEU A 177 -20.11 -3.75 14.17
CA LEU A 177 -19.31 -3.98 15.37
C LEU A 177 -18.05 -3.11 15.40
N ASP A 178 -17.53 -2.76 14.23
CA ASP A 178 -16.30 -2.01 14.08
C ASP A 178 -16.41 -1.09 12.86
N THR A 179 -16.63 0.20 13.05
CA THR A 179 -16.89 1.14 11.95
C THR A 179 -15.64 1.57 11.18
N THR A 180 -14.44 1.36 11.71
CA THR A 180 -13.19 1.92 11.16
C THR A 180 -12.14 0.86 10.84
N GLY A 181 -12.17 -0.29 11.52
CA GLY A 181 -11.16 -1.34 11.47
C GLY A 181 -9.77 -0.95 11.94
N ARG A 182 -9.59 0.23 12.57
CA ARG A 182 -8.32 0.64 13.17
C ARG A 182 -8.00 -0.23 14.38
N GLU A 183 -6.73 -0.37 14.74
CA GLU A 183 -6.38 -1.01 16.01
C GLU A 183 -6.87 -0.17 17.19
N LEU A 184 -7.17 -0.83 18.31
CA LEU A 184 -7.58 -0.14 19.54
C LEU A 184 -6.40 0.67 20.08
N LYS A 185 -6.63 1.95 20.36
CA LYS A 185 -5.64 2.79 21.02
C LYS A 185 -5.44 2.32 22.46
N THR A 186 -4.18 2.25 22.90
CA THR A 186 -3.84 1.91 24.29
C THR A 186 -2.73 2.81 24.79
N ALA A 187 -2.81 3.26 26.04
CA ALA A 187 -1.80 4.12 26.66
C ALA A 187 -1.58 3.74 28.13
N ILE A 188 -0.39 4.02 28.65
CA ILE A 188 -0.05 3.84 30.06
C ILE A 188 -0.45 5.12 30.81
N ILE A 189 -1.03 4.97 32.00
CA ILE A 189 -1.50 6.09 32.81
C ILE A 189 -0.33 6.62 33.64
N GLU A 190 -0.14 7.94 33.59
CA GLU A 190 0.79 8.66 34.45
C GLU A 190 0.10 9.05 35.75
N SER A 191 -1.06 9.71 35.66
CA SER A 191 -1.83 10.18 36.81
C SER A 191 -3.32 10.30 36.52
N ILE A 192 -4.13 10.25 37.59
CA ILE A 192 -5.56 10.53 37.56
C ILE A 192 -5.92 11.45 38.73
N SER A 193 -6.58 12.58 38.46
CA SER A 193 -7.01 13.51 39.49
C SER A 193 -8.31 13.07 40.19
N ASN A 194 -8.53 13.49 41.44
CA ASN A 194 -9.77 13.28 42.19
C ASN A 194 -10.67 14.52 42.11
N ASP A 195 -11.20 14.80 40.92
CA ASP A 195 -11.98 16.01 40.64
C ASP A 195 -13.37 15.69 40.09
N LYS A 196 -14.24 16.70 40.03
CA LYS A 196 -15.56 16.58 39.36
C LYS A 196 -15.44 16.25 37.87
N ASP A 197 -14.32 16.60 37.27
CA ASP A 197 -13.93 16.15 35.94
C ASP A 197 -12.50 15.60 36.05
N GLY A 198 -12.41 14.31 36.35
CA GLY A 198 -11.15 13.62 36.62
C GLY A 198 -10.24 13.67 35.39
N LEU A 199 -9.10 14.32 35.55
CA LEU A 199 -8.09 14.46 34.51
C LEU A 199 -7.19 13.24 34.51
N VAL A 200 -7.15 12.53 33.39
CA VAL A 200 -6.21 11.44 33.13
C VAL A 200 -5.07 11.97 32.29
N THR A 201 -3.84 11.77 32.77
CA THR A 201 -2.61 12.04 32.02
C THR A 201 -1.96 10.71 31.66
N VAL A 202 -1.50 10.55 30.42
CA VAL A 202 -0.89 9.32 29.91
C VAL A 202 0.58 9.51 29.54
N ILE A 203 1.37 8.48 29.79
CA ILE A 203 2.77 8.39 29.33
C ILE A 203 2.76 8.01 27.87
N THR A 204 3.39 8.82 27.02
CA THR A 204 3.52 8.47 25.61
C THR A 204 4.76 9.07 24.95
N ASP A 205 5.52 8.22 24.27
CA ASP A 205 6.62 8.62 23.38
C ASP A 205 6.10 9.02 21.98
N LYS A 206 4.84 8.67 21.67
CA LYS A 206 4.16 8.93 20.38
C LYS A 206 2.89 9.77 20.59
N VAL A 207 2.35 10.38 19.54
CA VAL A 207 1.01 10.99 19.63
C VAL A 207 -0.01 9.86 19.60
N ILE A 208 -0.58 9.50 20.76
CA ILE A 208 -1.74 8.59 20.81
C ILE A 208 -2.96 9.46 20.59
N ASP A 209 -3.53 9.41 19.39
CA ASP A 209 -4.62 10.27 18.95
C ASP A 209 -5.98 9.76 19.44
N PHE A 210 -6.18 9.69 20.77
CA PHE A 210 -7.52 9.61 21.34
C PHE A 210 -8.33 10.83 20.87
N GLN A 211 -9.63 10.64 20.61
CA GLN A 211 -10.52 11.70 20.14
C GLN A 211 -11.64 11.93 21.13
N THR A 212 -12.10 13.18 21.25
CA THR A 212 -13.29 13.50 22.05
C THR A 212 -14.47 12.69 21.53
N GLY A 213 -15.11 11.95 22.43
CA GLY A 213 -16.21 11.06 22.11
C GLY A 213 -15.82 9.58 22.01
N ASP A 214 -14.53 9.26 22.00
CA ASP A 214 -14.05 7.87 22.12
C ASP A 214 -14.50 7.28 23.47
N TYR A 215 -14.66 5.96 23.50
CA TYR A 215 -14.94 5.22 24.74
C TYR A 215 -13.69 4.47 25.16
N VAL A 216 -13.40 4.46 26.46
CA VAL A 216 -12.21 3.79 27.00
C VAL A 216 -12.55 2.95 28.23
N ARG A 217 -11.72 1.95 28.48
CA ARG A 217 -11.73 1.14 29.70
C ARG A 217 -10.38 1.21 30.39
N PHE A 218 -10.42 1.12 31.71
CA PHE A 218 -9.26 1.14 32.58
C PHE A 218 -8.98 -0.24 33.20
N SER A 219 -7.70 -0.55 33.34
CA SER A 219 -7.21 -1.74 34.04
C SER A 219 -5.89 -1.46 34.75
N GLU A 220 -5.53 -2.29 35.73
CA GLU A 220 -4.23 -2.27 36.41
C GLU A 220 -3.91 -0.98 37.19
N ILE A 221 -4.92 -0.17 37.52
CA ILE A 221 -4.73 1.04 38.33
C ILE A 221 -4.54 0.62 39.80
N GLU A 222 -3.45 1.07 40.42
CA GLU A 222 -3.20 0.98 41.86
C GLU A 222 -3.64 2.28 42.54
N GLY A 223 -4.47 2.18 43.59
CA GLY A 223 -5.32 3.30 43.97
C GLY A 223 -6.48 3.48 42.97
N MET A 224 -7.48 4.30 43.30
CA MET A 224 -8.66 4.55 42.43
C MET A 224 -9.25 3.28 41.74
N VAL A 225 -9.35 2.17 42.48
CA VAL A 225 -9.71 0.84 41.96
C VAL A 225 -11.12 0.76 41.37
N GLU A 226 -11.97 1.75 41.67
CA GLU A 226 -13.32 1.90 41.14
C GLU A 226 -13.36 2.08 39.61
N LEU A 227 -12.23 2.49 39.01
CA LEU A 227 -12.07 2.56 37.56
C LEU A 227 -11.74 1.21 36.93
N ASN A 228 -11.07 0.31 37.65
CA ASN A 228 -10.71 -1.00 37.11
C ASN A 228 -11.98 -1.81 36.82
N ASN A 229 -12.10 -2.31 35.58
CA ASN A 229 -13.26 -3.10 35.12
C ASN A 229 -14.61 -2.37 35.14
N LYS A 230 -14.62 -1.04 35.21
CA LYS A 230 -15.82 -0.24 34.97
C LYS A 230 -16.30 -0.39 33.51
N GLU A 231 -17.59 -0.18 33.28
CA GLU A 231 -18.14 -0.02 31.93
C GLU A 231 -17.41 1.11 31.18
N PRO A 232 -17.27 1.01 29.83
CA PRO A 232 -16.53 1.99 29.04
C PRO A 232 -17.02 3.42 29.29
N LEU A 233 -16.08 4.33 29.53
CA LEU A 233 -16.33 5.75 29.76
C LEU A 233 -16.05 6.54 28.49
N GLN A 234 -16.94 7.46 28.14
CA GLN A 234 -16.69 8.42 27.08
C GLN A 234 -15.68 9.47 27.55
N ILE A 235 -14.70 9.80 26.72
CA ILE A 235 -13.64 10.76 27.06
C ILE A 235 -13.82 12.10 26.35
N ASN A 236 -13.28 13.15 26.96
CA ASN A 236 -13.11 14.46 26.32
C ASN A 236 -11.62 14.82 26.31
N VAL A 237 -11.04 14.99 25.12
CA VAL A 237 -9.60 15.18 24.96
C VAL A 237 -9.24 16.64 25.18
N ASN A 238 -8.30 16.89 26.09
CA ASN A 238 -7.81 18.23 26.41
C ASN A 238 -6.50 18.55 25.70
N SER A 239 -5.60 17.54 25.62
CA SER A 239 -4.29 17.67 25.00
C SER A 239 -3.83 16.33 24.40
N LYS A 240 -2.63 16.32 23.79
CA LYS A 240 -2.04 15.09 23.22
C LYS A 240 -1.73 14.00 24.25
N SER A 241 -1.67 14.36 25.54
CA SER A 241 -1.33 13.45 26.64
C SER A 241 -2.37 13.45 27.76
N SER A 242 -3.52 14.11 27.58
CA SER A 242 -4.54 14.15 28.62
C SER A 242 -5.97 14.29 28.12
N PHE A 243 -6.89 13.69 28.87
CA PHE A 243 -8.32 13.70 28.63
C PHE A 243 -9.08 13.59 29.95
N THR A 244 -10.35 14.00 29.98
CA THR A 244 -11.22 13.86 31.15
C THR A 244 -12.24 12.74 31.01
N ILE A 245 -12.66 12.18 32.16
CA ILE A 245 -13.53 10.99 32.25
C ILE A 245 -14.77 11.19 33.15
N GLY A 246 -15.05 12.43 33.57
CA GLY A 246 -16.14 12.75 34.49
C GLY A 246 -15.76 12.62 35.98
N ASP A 247 -16.77 12.55 36.85
CA ASP A 247 -16.58 12.72 38.31
C ASP A 247 -15.82 11.56 38.97
N THR A 248 -14.65 11.87 39.52
CA THR A 248 -13.75 10.99 40.27
C THR A 248 -13.55 11.46 41.71
N SER A 249 -14.24 12.53 42.14
CA SER A 249 -14.08 13.15 43.47
C SER A 249 -14.41 12.21 44.63
N LYS A 250 -15.22 11.18 44.38
CA LYS A 250 -15.62 10.16 45.35
C LYS A 250 -14.80 8.87 45.29
N TYR A 251 -13.87 8.77 44.36
CA TYR A 251 -13.05 7.57 44.22
C TYR A 251 -11.86 7.61 45.17
N SER A 252 -11.28 6.44 45.40
CA SER A 252 -10.01 6.32 46.10
C SER A 252 -8.92 7.11 45.38
N GLN A 253 -7.91 7.58 46.11
CA GLN A 253 -6.82 8.34 45.51
C GLN A 253 -6.00 7.45 44.58
N TYR A 254 -5.62 7.97 43.41
CA TYR A 254 -4.68 7.30 42.52
C TYR A 254 -3.30 7.21 43.17
N ILE A 255 -2.64 6.06 43.04
CA ILE A 255 -1.29 5.82 43.56
C ILE A 255 -0.31 5.67 42.41
N SER A 256 -0.53 4.69 41.52
CA SER A 256 0.37 4.42 40.39
C SER A 256 -0.23 3.44 39.38
N GLY A 257 0.41 3.35 38.22
CA GLY A 257 0.15 2.32 37.22
C GLY A 257 -1.16 2.51 36.47
N GLY A 258 -1.52 1.49 35.71
CA GLY A 258 -2.76 1.44 34.96
C GLY A 258 -2.59 1.66 33.46
N VAL A 259 -3.51 1.04 32.73
CA VAL A 259 -3.60 1.09 31.27
C VAL A 259 -4.99 1.55 30.91
N VAL A 260 -5.06 2.47 29.95
CA VAL A 260 -6.30 2.87 29.30
C VAL A 260 -6.35 2.26 27.90
N THR A 261 -7.46 1.64 27.55
CA THR A 261 -7.67 1.02 26.23
C THR A 261 -8.98 1.48 25.63
N GLU A 262 -8.95 1.90 24.37
CA GLU A 262 -10.13 2.24 23.57
C GLU A 262 -11.08 1.04 23.46
N VAL A 263 -12.37 1.32 23.47
CA VAL A 263 -13.44 0.35 23.29
C VAL A 263 -14.31 0.80 22.12
N LYS A 264 -14.44 -0.07 21.12
CA LYS A 264 -15.34 0.18 19.98
C LYS A 264 -16.78 -0.10 20.39
N ILE A 265 -17.63 0.90 20.25
CA ILE A 265 -19.07 0.76 20.50
C ILE A 265 -19.77 0.32 19.20
N PRO A 266 -20.49 -0.82 19.19
CA PRO A 266 -21.25 -1.24 18.03
C PRO A 266 -22.30 -0.21 17.61
N LYS A 267 -22.35 0.11 16.31
CA LYS A 267 -23.30 1.05 15.70
C LYS A 267 -24.44 0.27 15.04
N ARG A 268 -25.68 0.65 15.37
CA ARG A 268 -26.89 0.17 14.67
C ARG A 268 -27.18 1.04 13.45
N ILE A 269 -27.47 0.41 12.32
CA ILE A 269 -27.77 1.07 11.04
C ILE A 269 -29.08 0.48 10.49
N ASP A 270 -30.03 1.35 10.17
CA ASP A 270 -31.31 0.96 9.59
C ASP A 270 -31.32 1.22 8.09
N PHE A 271 -31.26 0.18 7.26
CA PHE A 271 -31.34 0.37 5.82
C PHE A 271 -32.79 0.58 5.35
N ARG A 272 -33.00 1.26 4.22
CA ARG A 272 -34.31 1.38 3.54
C ARG A 272 -34.30 0.51 2.29
N SER A 273 -35.47 0.10 1.83
CA SER A 273 -35.60 -0.73 0.63
C SER A 273 -35.19 0.08 -0.61
N PHE A 274 -34.80 -0.63 -1.66
CA PHE A 274 -34.53 -0.03 -2.96
C PHE A 274 -35.73 0.83 -3.42
N GLU A 275 -36.95 0.31 -3.28
CA GLU A 275 -38.19 0.99 -3.68
C GLU A 275 -38.40 2.32 -2.94
N GLU A 276 -38.22 2.31 -1.61
CA GLU A 276 -38.31 3.54 -0.81
C GLU A 276 -37.26 4.56 -1.26
N CYS A 277 -36.05 4.08 -1.56
CA CYS A 277 -34.92 4.91 -1.95
C CYS A 277 -34.93 5.43 -3.39
N ILE A 278 -35.95 5.10 -4.19
CA ILE A 278 -36.15 5.73 -5.52
C ILE A 278 -36.55 7.20 -5.36
N LEU A 279 -37.47 7.50 -4.44
CA LEU A 279 -37.93 8.88 -4.19
C LEU A 279 -37.31 9.48 -2.93
N ASP A 280 -36.73 8.64 -2.07
CA ASP A 280 -36.10 9.07 -0.82
C ASP A 280 -34.67 8.50 -0.69
N PRO A 281 -33.72 8.90 -1.55
CA PRO A 281 -32.41 8.26 -1.64
C PRO A 281 -31.49 8.54 -0.45
N SER A 282 -31.68 9.61 0.33
CA SER A 282 -30.83 9.94 1.49
C SER A 282 -31.60 10.23 2.76
N LYS A 283 -31.08 9.81 3.91
CA LYS A 283 -31.59 10.24 5.22
C LYS A 283 -31.00 11.58 5.67
N THR A 284 -29.81 11.92 5.17
CA THR A 284 -29.07 13.14 5.54
C THR A 284 -29.32 14.29 4.58
N GLY A 285 -30.04 14.03 3.47
CA GLY A 285 -30.30 15.00 2.40
C GLY A 285 -29.20 15.10 1.35
N SER A 286 -28.10 14.35 1.49
CA SER A 286 -27.00 14.28 0.54
C SER A 286 -26.61 12.83 0.20
N LEU A 287 -26.11 12.61 -1.00
CA LEU A 287 -25.62 11.30 -1.46
C LEU A 287 -24.10 11.23 -1.39
N ALA A 288 -23.57 10.01 -1.21
CA ALA A 288 -22.13 9.83 -1.19
C ALA A 288 -21.56 10.03 -2.60
N THR A 289 -20.47 10.79 -2.65
CA THR A 289 -19.64 11.01 -3.84
C THR A 289 -18.17 10.92 -3.42
N ILE A 290 -17.29 10.87 -4.40
CA ILE A 290 -15.83 10.83 -4.20
C ILE A 290 -15.13 12.14 -4.59
N ASP A 291 -15.79 12.97 -5.41
CA ASP A 291 -15.28 14.25 -5.86
C ASP A 291 -16.18 15.37 -5.32
N TYR A 292 -15.70 16.03 -4.27
CA TYR A 292 -16.40 17.15 -3.66
C TYR A 292 -16.34 18.44 -4.50
N SER A 293 -15.49 18.50 -5.54
CA SER A 293 -15.57 19.57 -6.54
C SER A 293 -16.83 19.46 -7.40
N LEU A 294 -17.50 18.30 -7.37
CA LEU A 294 -18.75 18.02 -8.07
C LEU A 294 -19.93 17.93 -7.07
N PHE A 295 -19.93 18.76 -6.03
CA PHE A 295 -21.01 18.78 -5.04
C PHE A 295 -22.40 18.92 -5.72
N GLY A 296 -23.37 18.10 -5.31
CA GLY A 296 -24.71 18.03 -5.94
C GLY A 296 -24.79 17.09 -7.17
N ARG A 297 -23.66 16.65 -7.73
CA ARG A 297 -23.63 15.77 -8.92
C ARG A 297 -24.27 14.41 -8.66
N ALA A 298 -24.08 13.85 -7.46
CA ALA A 298 -24.62 12.55 -7.10
C ALA A 298 -26.16 12.56 -7.11
N GLU A 299 -26.77 13.64 -6.61
CA GLU A 299 -28.21 13.85 -6.61
C GLU A 299 -28.75 14.02 -8.04
N GLN A 300 -28.05 14.80 -8.87
CA GLN A 300 -28.38 14.94 -10.29
C GLN A 300 -28.36 13.58 -11.02
N LEU A 301 -27.30 12.79 -10.80
CA LEU A 301 -27.15 11.47 -11.38
C LEU A 301 -28.21 10.49 -10.88
N HIS A 302 -28.62 10.58 -9.61
CA HIS A 302 -29.69 9.74 -9.09
C HIS A 302 -30.97 9.90 -9.91
N TRP A 303 -31.42 11.14 -10.15
CA TRP A 303 -32.65 11.38 -10.90
C TRP A 303 -32.55 10.96 -12.36
N VAL A 304 -31.42 11.23 -13.01
CA VAL A 304 -31.20 10.86 -14.41
C VAL A 304 -31.13 9.33 -14.57
N THR A 305 -30.40 8.64 -13.68
CA THR A 305 -30.27 7.18 -13.73
C THR A 305 -31.59 6.49 -13.40
N MET A 306 -32.35 6.98 -12.40
CA MET A 306 -33.69 6.44 -12.08
C MET A 306 -34.70 6.74 -13.18
N GLY A 307 -34.64 7.93 -13.79
CA GLY A 307 -35.41 8.26 -14.98
C GLY A 307 -35.21 7.22 -16.07
N HIS A 308 -33.95 6.92 -16.40
CA HIS A 308 -33.60 5.91 -17.41
C HIS A 308 -34.10 4.51 -17.04
N ARG A 309 -33.91 4.10 -15.78
CA ARG A 309 -34.31 2.79 -15.28
C ARG A 309 -35.82 2.57 -15.30
N MET A 310 -36.58 3.63 -15.04
CA MET A 310 -38.04 3.56 -14.91
C MET A 310 -38.78 3.93 -16.20
N SER A 311 -38.06 4.21 -17.29
CA SER A 311 -38.62 4.47 -18.60
C SER A 311 -38.79 3.16 -19.38
N ASN A 312 -39.99 2.95 -19.95
CA ASN A 312 -40.23 1.90 -20.93
C ASN A 312 -39.74 2.33 -22.32
N ASN A 313 -39.78 1.40 -23.28
CA ASN A 313 -39.49 1.72 -24.67
C ASN A 313 -40.44 2.79 -25.21
N GLY A 314 -39.88 3.95 -25.58
CA GLY A 314 -40.62 5.09 -26.12
C GLY A 314 -40.91 6.20 -25.11
N ASP A 315 -40.66 5.98 -23.82
CA ASP A 315 -40.80 7.02 -22.78
C ASP A 315 -39.65 8.03 -22.88
N ASP A 316 -39.97 9.31 -22.64
CA ASP A 316 -38.96 10.35 -22.54
C ASP A 316 -38.25 10.27 -21.18
N VAL A 317 -36.94 9.97 -21.21
CA VAL A 317 -36.12 9.80 -20.00
C VAL A 317 -35.97 11.11 -19.23
N TRP A 318 -35.93 12.25 -19.93
CA TRP A 318 -35.84 13.57 -19.32
C TRP A 318 -37.11 13.89 -18.53
N GLU A 319 -38.28 13.76 -19.17
CA GLU A 319 -39.58 13.98 -18.50
C GLU A 319 -39.75 13.06 -17.30
N ARG A 320 -39.31 11.80 -17.42
CA ARG A 320 -39.35 10.85 -16.31
C ARG A 320 -38.44 11.26 -15.16
N ALA A 321 -37.21 11.69 -15.46
CA ALA A 321 -36.28 12.17 -14.44
C ALA A 321 -36.81 13.42 -13.73
N GLU A 322 -37.35 14.41 -14.47
CA GLU A 322 -37.97 15.61 -13.90
C GLU A 322 -39.18 15.27 -13.03
N PHE A 323 -40.02 14.33 -13.46
CA PHE A 323 -41.14 13.84 -12.67
C PHE A 323 -40.69 13.23 -11.35
N LEU A 324 -39.66 12.37 -11.36
CA LEU A 324 -39.13 11.76 -10.14
C LEU A 324 -38.55 12.82 -9.20
N ASN A 325 -37.72 13.72 -9.72
CA ASN A 325 -37.12 14.82 -8.95
C ASN A 325 -38.19 15.73 -8.30
N LYS A 326 -39.27 16.05 -9.02
CA LYS A 326 -40.38 16.87 -8.50
C LYS A 326 -41.14 16.18 -7.36
N ASN A 327 -41.20 14.86 -7.37
CA ASN A 327 -41.88 14.05 -6.35
C ASN A 327 -40.91 13.49 -5.29
N ALA A 328 -39.67 13.93 -5.30
CA ALA A 328 -38.65 13.48 -4.37
C ALA A 328 -38.97 13.90 -2.93
N LYS A 329 -38.69 13.00 -1.98
CA LYS A 329 -38.78 13.23 -0.53
C LYS A 329 -37.46 13.71 0.07
N SER A 330 -36.34 13.41 -0.58
CA SER A 330 -35.00 13.88 -0.23
C SER A 330 -34.17 14.09 -1.50
N CYS A 331 -33.07 14.84 -1.41
CA CYS A 331 -32.15 15.09 -2.52
C CYS A 331 -32.78 15.73 -3.77
N SER A 332 -33.95 16.37 -3.65
CA SER A 332 -34.58 17.12 -4.74
C SER A 332 -33.66 18.23 -5.21
N GLN A 333 -33.62 18.44 -6.52
CA GLN A 333 -32.87 19.51 -7.17
C GLN A 333 -33.86 20.54 -7.72
N GLU A 334 -33.50 21.83 -7.71
CA GLU A 334 -34.36 22.87 -8.30
C GLU A 334 -34.63 22.60 -9.79
N THR A 335 -33.58 22.20 -10.50
CA THR A 335 -33.63 21.75 -11.90
C THR A 335 -32.64 20.62 -12.11
N ILE A 336 -32.94 19.75 -13.08
CA ILE A 336 -31.97 18.76 -13.54
C ILE A 336 -31.01 19.45 -14.50
N ASP A 337 -29.70 19.31 -14.27
CA ASP A 337 -28.68 19.87 -15.15
C ASP A 337 -28.67 19.11 -16.48
N LYS A 338 -29.01 19.82 -17.56
CA LYS A 338 -29.06 19.27 -18.91
C LYS A 338 -27.73 18.67 -19.35
N LYS A 339 -26.59 19.22 -18.92
CA LYS A 339 -25.26 18.68 -19.24
C LYS A 339 -25.01 17.34 -18.55
N VAL A 340 -25.45 17.19 -17.30
CA VAL A 340 -25.37 15.89 -16.58
C VAL A 340 -26.18 14.85 -17.34
N TYR A 341 -27.42 15.20 -17.70
CA TYR A 341 -28.30 14.30 -18.43
C TYR A 341 -27.74 13.92 -19.79
N ASP A 342 -27.31 14.88 -20.61
CA ASP A 342 -26.78 14.61 -21.95
C ASP A 342 -25.49 13.78 -21.88
N SER A 343 -24.63 14.06 -20.89
CA SER A 343 -23.44 13.26 -20.60
C SER A 343 -23.79 11.82 -20.23
N PHE A 344 -24.76 11.60 -19.34
CA PHE A 344 -25.21 10.25 -18.98
C PHE A 344 -25.82 9.53 -20.18
N MET A 345 -26.72 10.19 -20.91
CA MET A 345 -27.44 9.58 -22.02
C MET A 345 -26.49 9.15 -23.13
N SER A 346 -25.42 9.91 -23.41
CA SER A 346 -24.44 9.54 -24.44
C SER A 346 -23.67 8.25 -24.10
N GLN A 347 -23.53 7.90 -22.82
CA GLN A 347 -22.68 6.79 -22.37
C GLN A 347 -23.40 5.63 -21.67
N ARG A 348 -24.71 5.74 -21.42
CA ARG A 348 -25.51 4.78 -20.62
C ARG A 348 -25.43 3.31 -21.03
N ASN A 349 -25.12 3.01 -22.29
CA ASN A 349 -25.12 1.64 -22.80
C ASN A 349 -23.72 1.01 -22.88
N TYR A 350 -22.67 1.74 -22.53
CA TYR A 350 -21.30 1.29 -22.70
C TYR A 350 -20.71 0.81 -21.38
N LYS A 351 -19.81 -0.17 -21.45
CA LYS A 351 -19.08 -0.67 -20.29
C LYS A 351 -17.59 -0.65 -20.55
N VAL A 352 -16.83 -0.09 -19.62
CA VAL A 352 -15.38 0.05 -19.76
C VAL A 352 -14.61 -0.49 -18.54
N PRO A 353 -13.41 -1.07 -18.75
CA PRO A 353 -12.60 -1.68 -17.69
C PRO A 353 -12.29 -0.81 -16.46
N PRO A 354 -11.90 0.47 -16.59
CA PRO A 354 -11.55 1.28 -15.41
C PRO A 354 -12.71 1.44 -14.44
N LEU A 355 -13.91 1.76 -14.93
CA LEU A 355 -15.10 1.90 -14.08
C LEU A 355 -15.53 0.56 -13.50
N ALA A 356 -15.49 -0.51 -14.31
CA ALA A 356 -15.79 -1.86 -13.85
C ALA A 356 -14.90 -2.28 -12.67
N SER A 357 -13.60 -1.98 -12.75
CA SER A 357 -12.64 -2.24 -11.68
C SER A 357 -12.98 -1.48 -10.39
N PHE A 358 -13.30 -0.19 -10.51
CA PHE A 358 -13.66 0.64 -9.36
C PHE A 358 -14.97 0.18 -8.70
N ILE A 359 -16.06 0.12 -9.46
CA ILE A 359 -17.39 -0.26 -8.95
C ILE A 359 -17.38 -1.70 -8.43
N GLY A 360 -16.71 -2.61 -9.15
CA GLY A 360 -16.63 -3.99 -8.71
C GLY A 360 -15.80 -4.20 -7.45
N ALA A 361 -14.76 -3.38 -7.26
CA ALA A 361 -13.99 -3.37 -6.02
C ALA A 361 -14.80 -2.85 -4.82
N VAL A 362 -15.52 -1.74 -5.01
CA VAL A 362 -16.39 -1.19 -3.95
C VAL A 362 -17.51 -2.18 -3.63
N GLY A 363 -18.22 -2.71 -4.63
CA GLY A 363 -19.28 -3.70 -4.44
C GLY A 363 -18.80 -4.96 -3.73
N ALA A 364 -17.64 -5.50 -4.12
CA ALA A 364 -17.02 -6.62 -3.42
C ALA A 364 -16.70 -6.28 -1.97
N HIS A 365 -16.18 -5.08 -1.70
CA HIS A 365 -15.88 -4.67 -0.33
C HIS A 365 -17.15 -4.47 0.50
N GLU A 366 -18.25 -3.97 -0.06
CA GLU A 366 -19.53 -3.87 0.65
C GLU A 366 -20.05 -5.26 1.08
N VAL A 367 -19.88 -6.30 0.26
CA VAL A 367 -20.19 -7.70 0.66
C VAL A 367 -19.44 -8.08 1.95
N ILE A 368 -18.18 -7.64 2.09
CA ILE A 368 -17.37 -7.90 3.28
C ILE A 368 -17.94 -7.19 4.51
N LYS A 369 -18.48 -5.98 4.32
CA LYS A 369 -19.04 -5.19 5.41
C LYS A 369 -20.29 -5.80 6.01
N PHE A 370 -20.99 -6.67 5.28
CA PHE A 370 -22.12 -7.44 5.80
C PHE A 370 -21.78 -8.27 7.05
N THR A 371 -20.51 -8.61 7.27
CA THR A 371 -20.03 -9.28 8.50
C THR A 371 -20.10 -8.44 9.77
N GLY A 372 -20.39 -7.14 9.64
CA GLY A 372 -20.39 -6.16 10.73
C GLY A 372 -19.04 -5.50 10.95
N LYS A 373 -18.02 -5.77 10.12
CA LYS A 373 -16.76 -5.00 10.11
C LYS A 373 -16.81 -3.92 9.04
N TYR A 374 -16.33 -2.73 9.37
CA TYR A 374 -16.35 -1.50 8.59
C TYR A 374 -17.74 -0.86 8.43
N HIS A 375 -17.75 0.44 8.18
CA HIS A 375 -18.98 1.20 7.98
C HIS A 375 -19.46 1.03 6.51
N PRO A 376 -20.65 0.45 6.27
CA PRO A 376 -21.20 0.32 4.92
C PRO A 376 -21.54 1.67 4.29
N VAL A 377 -21.68 1.70 2.97
CA VAL A 377 -22.31 2.83 2.28
C VAL A 377 -23.76 2.96 2.75
N GLU A 378 -24.18 4.16 3.18
CA GLU A 378 -25.55 4.44 3.64
C GLU A 378 -26.16 5.57 2.81
N GLN A 379 -26.83 5.33 1.69
CA GLN A 379 -27.11 4.02 1.06
C GLN A 379 -26.73 3.97 -0.41
N TRP A 380 -26.57 5.13 -1.05
CA TRP A 380 -26.14 5.28 -2.42
C TRP A 380 -24.76 5.95 -2.49
N LEU A 381 -23.89 5.37 -3.31
CA LEU A 381 -22.69 6.00 -3.83
C LEU A 381 -22.88 6.23 -5.32
N TYR A 382 -22.72 7.46 -5.78
CA TYR A 382 -22.64 7.79 -7.20
C TYR A 382 -21.25 8.34 -7.51
N VAL A 383 -20.72 7.95 -8.67
CA VAL A 383 -19.43 8.45 -9.18
C VAL A 383 -19.57 8.90 -10.63
N ASP A 384 -18.90 10.00 -10.95
CA ASP A 384 -18.81 10.55 -12.30
C ASP A 384 -17.33 10.68 -12.67
N PHE A 385 -16.85 9.79 -13.52
CA PHE A 385 -15.51 9.85 -14.08
C PHE A 385 -15.52 10.24 -15.56
N SER A 386 -16.58 10.89 -16.03
CA SER A 386 -16.71 11.31 -17.43
C SER A 386 -15.46 12.06 -17.89
N LEU A 387 -14.94 11.64 -19.04
CA LEU A 387 -13.71 12.20 -19.58
C LEU A 387 -13.95 13.61 -20.15
N PRO A 388 -12.96 14.50 -20.14
CA PRO A 388 -13.11 15.85 -20.69
C PRO A 388 -13.55 15.80 -22.16
N SER A 389 -14.54 16.62 -22.53
CA SER A 389 -15.09 16.67 -23.90
C SER A 389 -14.03 16.99 -24.96
N GLU A 390 -13.03 17.77 -24.60
CA GLU A 390 -11.89 18.19 -25.41
C GLU A 390 -11.00 17.00 -25.81
N MET A 391 -11.09 15.89 -25.07
CA MET A 391 -10.37 14.66 -25.37
C MET A 391 -11.13 13.76 -26.35
N LEU A 392 -12.45 13.84 -26.39
CA LEU A 392 -13.27 12.92 -27.18
C LEU A 392 -13.19 13.32 -28.66
N SER A 393 -12.63 12.45 -29.51
CA SER A 393 -12.37 12.81 -30.89
C SER A 393 -12.28 11.62 -31.86
N GLY A 394 -12.50 11.92 -33.14
CA GLY A 394 -12.52 10.93 -34.22
C GLY A 394 -13.91 10.34 -34.46
N ASP A 395 -13.93 9.13 -35.02
CA ASP A 395 -15.16 8.40 -35.31
C ASP A 395 -15.62 7.56 -34.10
N PHE A 396 -16.91 7.58 -33.82
CA PHE A 396 -17.52 6.89 -32.67
C PHE A 396 -18.24 5.58 -33.08
N SER A 397 -18.23 5.24 -34.38
CA SER A 397 -18.94 4.05 -34.88
C SER A 397 -18.25 2.73 -34.52
N GLY A 398 -16.95 2.77 -34.20
CA GLY A 398 -16.14 1.56 -33.96
C GLY A 398 -15.67 0.87 -35.25
N ASN A 399 -15.99 1.42 -36.42
CA ASN A 399 -15.59 0.86 -37.70
C ASN A 399 -14.06 0.77 -37.81
N GLY A 400 -13.56 -0.41 -38.22
CA GLY A 400 -12.12 -0.67 -38.35
C GLY A 400 -11.42 -1.15 -37.07
N PHE A 401 -12.14 -1.24 -35.95
CA PHE A 401 -11.62 -1.81 -34.71
C PHE A 401 -12.17 -3.23 -34.47
N ASP A 402 -11.44 -4.03 -33.68
CA ASP A 402 -12.01 -5.26 -33.13
C ASP A 402 -13.21 -4.90 -32.24
N GLU A 403 -14.37 -5.53 -32.46
CA GLU A 403 -15.61 -5.29 -31.70
C GLU A 403 -15.46 -5.43 -30.18
N ARG A 404 -14.39 -6.08 -29.69
CA ARG A 404 -14.08 -6.04 -28.25
C ARG A 404 -13.90 -4.62 -27.72
N TYR A 405 -13.47 -3.67 -28.55
CA TYR A 405 -13.27 -2.27 -28.17
C TYR A 405 -14.46 -1.38 -28.56
N MET A 406 -15.59 -1.96 -28.98
CA MET A 406 -16.69 -1.16 -29.52
C MET A 406 -17.25 -0.16 -28.50
N ASP A 407 -17.51 -0.61 -27.26
CA ASP A 407 -17.98 0.27 -26.17
C ASP A 407 -16.98 1.38 -25.85
N GLN A 408 -15.68 1.09 -25.96
CA GLN A 408 -14.59 2.03 -25.74
C GLN A 408 -14.57 3.11 -26.84
N VAL A 409 -14.54 2.69 -28.11
CA VAL A 409 -14.54 3.63 -29.26
C VAL A 409 -15.83 4.44 -29.31
N SER A 410 -16.97 3.85 -29.01
CA SER A 410 -18.24 4.59 -28.98
C SER A 410 -18.36 5.57 -27.82
N LEU A 411 -17.53 5.43 -26.79
CA LEU A 411 -17.48 6.35 -25.66
C LEU A 411 -16.52 7.52 -25.89
N TRP A 412 -15.30 7.26 -26.41
CA TRP A 412 -14.26 8.28 -26.52
C TRP A 412 -13.73 8.56 -27.93
N GLY A 413 -14.17 7.80 -28.93
CA GLY A 413 -13.83 8.00 -30.33
C GLY A 413 -12.54 7.31 -30.78
N SER A 414 -12.39 7.16 -32.09
CA SER A 414 -11.33 6.37 -32.73
C SER A 414 -9.94 6.95 -32.50
N GLU A 415 -9.79 8.27 -32.38
CA GLU A 415 -8.47 8.89 -32.19
C GLU A 415 -7.93 8.56 -30.79
N VAL A 416 -8.79 8.65 -29.77
CA VAL A 416 -8.44 8.25 -28.40
C VAL A 416 -8.05 6.78 -28.37
N GLN A 417 -8.85 5.91 -28.99
CA GLN A 417 -8.54 4.47 -29.05
C GLN A 417 -7.21 4.19 -29.76
N ASN A 418 -6.93 4.87 -30.87
CA ASN A 418 -5.66 4.72 -31.57
C ASN A 418 -4.47 5.14 -30.71
N ARG A 419 -4.57 6.21 -29.91
CA ARG A 419 -3.49 6.62 -28.99
C ARG A 419 -3.25 5.60 -27.89
N ILE A 420 -4.33 5.01 -27.34
CA ILE A 420 -4.24 3.90 -26.38
C ILE A 420 -3.46 2.75 -27.02
N MET A 421 -3.86 2.30 -28.21
CA MET A 421 -3.27 1.14 -28.90
C MET A 421 -1.82 1.36 -29.36
N ASN A 422 -1.40 2.60 -29.62
CA ASN A 422 -0.03 2.96 -30.02
C ASN A 422 0.89 3.35 -28.84
N SER A 423 0.39 3.38 -27.61
CA SER A 423 1.16 3.83 -26.44
C SER A 423 2.36 2.93 -26.13
N LYS A 424 3.47 3.55 -25.70
CA LYS A 424 4.64 2.88 -25.12
C LYS A 424 4.60 3.09 -23.61
N ILE A 425 4.34 2.02 -22.87
CA ILE A 425 4.07 2.07 -21.43
C ILE A 425 5.20 1.36 -20.70
N PHE A 426 5.76 1.99 -19.67
CA PHE A 426 6.69 1.32 -18.76
C PHE A 426 6.04 1.16 -17.39
N VAL A 427 5.78 -0.09 -16.99
CA VAL A 427 5.24 -0.45 -15.68
C VAL A 427 6.37 -0.94 -14.78
N VAL A 428 6.56 -0.29 -13.64
CA VAL A 428 7.59 -0.67 -12.66
C VAL A 428 6.95 -1.42 -11.50
N GLY A 429 7.12 -2.74 -11.49
CA GLY A 429 6.50 -3.66 -10.54
C GLY A 429 5.37 -4.50 -11.15
N ALA A 430 5.40 -5.81 -10.85
CA ALA A 430 4.42 -6.82 -11.27
C ALA A 430 3.69 -7.43 -10.06
N GLY A 431 3.63 -6.69 -8.96
CA GLY A 431 2.89 -7.05 -7.75
C GLY A 431 1.37 -6.90 -7.89
N ALA A 432 0.70 -6.55 -6.79
CA ALA A 432 -0.76 -6.46 -6.74
C ALA A 432 -1.31 -5.42 -7.73
N LEU A 433 -0.80 -4.18 -7.67
CA LEU A 433 -1.18 -3.10 -8.58
C LEU A 433 -0.77 -3.40 -10.02
N GLY A 434 0.44 -3.94 -10.22
CA GLY A 434 0.93 -4.33 -11.55
C GLY A 434 0.02 -5.33 -12.25
N CYS A 435 -0.52 -6.32 -11.53
CA CYS A 435 -1.50 -7.25 -12.07
C CYS A 435 -2.82 -6.56 -12.51
N GLU A 436 -3.34 -5.64 -11.71
CA GLU A 436 -4.55 -4.88 -12.05
C GLU A 436 -4.33 -3.95 -13.25
N PHE A 437 -3.16 -3.30 -13.33
CA PHE A 437 -2.77 -2.47 -14.47
C PHE A 437 -2.66 -3.29 -15.75
N LEU A 438 -1.96 -4.43 -15.73
CA LEU A 438 -1.83 -5.28 -16.91
C LEU A 438 -3.18 -5.79 -17.41
N LYS A 439 -4.09 -6.16 -16.49
CA LYS A 439 -5.47 -6.52 -16.83
C LYS A 439 -6.17 -5.36 -17.54
N ASN A 440 -6.17 -4.17 -16.95
CA ASN A 440 -6.84 -3.01 -17.52
C ASN A 440 -6.23 -2.60 -18.87
N PHE A 441 -4.90 -2.56 -18.98
CA PHE A 441 -4.21 -2.24 -20.22
C PHE A 441 -4.45 -3.28 -21.32
N ALA A 442 -4.52 -4.57 -20.97
CA ALA A 442 -4.91 -5.62 -21.90
C ALA A 442 -6.35 -5.41 -22.41
N LEU A 443 -7.31 -5.11 -21.54
CA LEU A 443 -8.71 -4.88 -21.92
C LEU A 443 -8.90 -3.59 -22.74
N LEU A 444 -8.13 -2.54 -22.44
CA LEU A 444 -8.12 -1.29 -23.21
C LEU A 444 -7.42 -1.44 -24.57
N GLY A 445 -6.69 -2.54 -24.79
CA GLY A 445 -5.91 -2.76 -26.01
C GLY A 445 -4.66 -1.89 -26.07
N CYS A 446 -4.11 -1.45 -24.94
CA CYS A 446 -2.87 -0.68 -24.90
C CYS A 446 -1.76 -1.40 -25.66
N SER A 447 -0.91 -0.65 -26.37
CA SER A 447 0.28 -1.20 -27.04
C SER A 447 0.00 -2.36 -28.02
N SER A 448 -1.19 -2.42 -28.62
CA SER A 448 -1.57 -3.51 -29.53
C SER A 448 -1.35 -3.22 -31.02
N GLN A 449 -0.96 -1.97 -31.38
CA GLN A 449 -0.75 -1.54 -32.76
C GLN A 449 0.51 -0.67 -32.93
N GLY A 450 0.87 -0.43 -34.20
CA GLY A 450 1.99 0.44 -34.58
C GLY A 450 3.31 0.02 -33.96
N ASP A 451 3.99 0.96 -33.30
CA ASP A 451 5.21 0.74 -32.51
C ASP A 451 4.92 0.69 -30.99
N GLY A 452 3.65 0.53 -30.61
CA GLY A 452 3.25 0.41 -29.20
C GLY A 452 3.93 -0.78 -28.52
N LEU A 453 4.34 -0.58 -27.27
CA LEU A 453 5.00 -1.61 -26.45
C LEU A 453 4.74 -1.37 -24.97
N LEU A 454 4.22 -2.37 -24.27
CA LEU A 454 4.14 -2.38 -22.80
C LEU A 454 5.37 -3.12 -22.27
N THR A 455 6.30 -2.40 -21.63
CA THR A 455 7.40 -3.02 -20.89
C THR A 455 7.02 -3.08 -19.42
N ILE A 456 7.18 -4.23 -18.78
CA ILE A 456 7.00 -4.38 -17.33
C ILE A 456 8.22 -5.05 -16.72
N THR A 457 8.68 -4.54 -15.59
CA THR A 457 9.83 -5.10 -14.88
C THR A 457 9.52 -5.38 -13.42
N ASP A 458 10.00 -6.52 -12.93
CA ASP A 458 9.93 -6.92 -11.52
C ASP A 458 10.98 -8.01 -11.29
N ASN A 459 11.86 -7.82 -10.30
CA ASN A 459 12.94 -8.76 -9.99
C ASN A 459 12.53 -9.87 -9.00
N ASP A 460 11.27 -9.86 -8.53
CA ASP A 460 10.79 -10.85 -7.56
C ASP A 460 10.20 -12.10 -8.21
N ARG A 461 10.15 -13.15 -7.39
CA ARG A 461 9.44 -14.40 -7.67
C ARG A 461 8.08 -14.42 -6.99
N ILE A 462 7.18 -15.22 -7.54
CA ILE A 462 5.82 -15.40 -7.01
C ILE A 462 5.87 -16.24 -5.73
N GLU A 463 5.28 -15.74 -4.65
CA GLU A 463 5.11 -16.46 -3.39
C GLU A 463 3.66 -16.91 -3.18
N VAL A 464 3.42 -17.84 -2.25
CA VAL A 464 2.05 -18.27 -1.88
C VAL A 464 1.21 -17.09 -1.39
N SER A 465 1.80 -16.24 -0.56
CA SER A 465 1.16 -15.05 0.02
C SER A 465 0.69 -14.05 -1.03
N ASN A 466 1.22 -14.10 -2.25
CA ASN A 466 0.91 -13.17 -3.32
C ASN A 466 -0.43 -13.49 -3.99
N ILE A 467 -0.81 -14.77 -4.05
CA ILE A 467 -1.95 -15.28 -4.82
C ILE A 467 -3.28 -14.67 -4.35
N SER A 468 -3.40 -14.30 -3.08
CA SER A 468 -4.61 -13.70 -2.49
C SER A 468 -4.93 -12.27 -2.96
N ARG A 469 -4.08 -11.66 -3.80
CA ARG A 469 -4.32 -10.33 -4.39
C ARG A 469 -3.67 -10.12 -5.77
N GLN A 470 -2.75 -10.98 -6.19
CA GLN A 470 -2.08 -10.91 -7.50
C GLN A 470 -2.73 -11.94 -8.44
N PHE A 471 -3.94 -11.61 -8.90
CA PHE A 471 -4.86 -12.57 -9.52
C PHE A 471 -4.39 -13.10 -10.88
N LEU A 472 -3.36 -12.52 -11.51
CA LEU A 472 -2.73 -13.09 -12.71
C LEU A 472 -1.90 -14.33 -12.40
N PHE A 473 -1.64 -14.61 -11.12
CA PHE A 473 -0.85 -15.75 -10.64
C PHE A 473 -1.74 -16.87 -10.11
N ARG A 474 -1.14 -18.06 -9.99
CA ARG A 474 -1.80 -19.30 -9.55
C ARG A 474 -0.82 -20.07 -8.68
N SER A 475 -1.30 -21.01 -7.88
CA SER A 475 -0.43 -21.84 -7.02
C SER A 475 0.65 -22.59 -7.80
N ARG A 476 0.36 -22.98 -9.06
CA ARG A 476 1.35 -23.61 -9.96
C ARG A 476 2.48 -22.68 -10.44
N HIS A 477 2.36 -21.37 -10.22
CA HIS A 477 3.35 -20.37 -10.62
C HIS A 477 4.29 -19.97 -9.46
N VAL A 478 4.11 -20.50 -8.26
CA VAL A 478 4.98 -20.20 -7.10
C VAL A 478 6.44 -20.53 -7.45
N GLY A 479 7.34 -19.60 -7.14
CA GLY A 479 8.76 -19.66 -7.47
C GLY A 479 9.11 -19.17 -8.88
N MET A 480 8.13 -18.90 -9.77
CA MET A 480 8.38 -18.32 -11.10
C MET A 480 8.50 -16.79 -11.02
N SER A 481 9.06 -16.17 -12.06
CA SER A 481 9.13 -14.71 -12.19
C SER A 481 7.74 -14.07 -12.26
N LYS A 482 7.53 -13.00 -11.47
CA LYS A 482 6.28 -12.24 -11.48
C LYS A 482 6.03 -11.61 -12.85
N SER A 483 6.99 -10.87 -13.39
CA SER A 483 6.84 -10.14 -14.66
C SER A 483 6.56 -11.08 -15.82
N MET A 484 7.30 -12.20 -15.94
CA MET A 484 7.11 -13.19 -17.01
C MET A 484 5.71 -13.80 -16.99
N VAL A 485 5.24 -14.24 -15.82
CA VAL A 485 3.92 -14.87 -15.69
C VAL A 485 2.82 -13.83 -15.90
N ALA A 486 2.98 -12.61 -15.39
CA ALA A 486 1.99 -11.54 -15.56
C ALA A 486 1.78 -11.21 -17.05
N CYS A 487 2.87 -11.09 -17.82
CA CYS A 487 2.80 -10.88 -19.27
C CYS A 487 2.10 -12.02 -19.99
N LYS A 488 2.40 -13.27 -19.62
CA LYS A 488 1.75 -14.45 -20.22
C LYS A 488 0.24 -14.44 -19.94
N SER A 489 -0.16 -14.11 -18.72
CA SER A 489 -1.58 -14.00 -18.36
C SER A 489 -2.26 -12.83 -19.08
N ALA A 490 -1.58 -11.69 -19.26
CA ALA A 490 -2.11 -10.56 -20.03
C ALA A 490 -2.32 -10.90 -21.52
N LEU A 491 -1.41 -11.68 -22.12
CA LEU A 491 -1.56 -12.19 -23.49
C LEU A 491 -2.73 -13.17 -23.64
N ASP A 492 -3.05 -13.93 -22.59
CA ASP A 492 -4.23 -14.79 -22.56
C ASP A 492 -5.54 -13.98 -22.51
N ILE A 493 -5.54 -12.81 -21.86
CA ILE A 493 -6.66 -11.85 -21.89
C ILE A 493 -6.78 -11.20 -23.27
N ASN A 494 -5.67 -10.69 -23.81
CA ASN A 494 -5.64 -10.04 -25.12
C ASN A 494 -4.42 -10.48 -25.95
N PRO A 495 -4.61 -11.38 -26.94
CA PRO A 495 -3.52 -11.87 -27.77
C PRO A 495 -2.85 -10.80 -28.65
N ASN A 496 -3.49 -9.65 -28.86
CA ASN A 496 -2.95 -8.56 -29.66
C ASN A 496 -1.99 -7.65 -28.86
N LEU A 497 -1.90 -7.79 -27.54
CA LEU A 497 -1.04 -6.99 -26.69
C LEU A 497 0.44 -7.23 -27.03
N ARG A 498 1.21 -6.17 -27.26
CA ARG A 498 2.67 -6.26 -27.34
C ARG A 498 3.27 -5.94 -25.99
N VAL A 499 3.69 -6.98 -25.28
CA VAL A 499 4.21 -6.88 -23.93
C VAL A 499 5.59 -7.52 -23.79
N LYS A 500 6.49 -6.86 -23.07
CA LYS A 500 7.85 -7.30 -22.78
C LYS A 500 8.10 -7.38 -21.26
N PRO A 501 8.23 -8.59 -20.70
CA PRO A 501 8.68 -8.78 -19.32
C PRO A 501 10.18 -8.54 -19.18
N LEU A 502 10.59 -7.98 -18.03
CA LEU A 502 11.96 -7.87 -17.57
C LEU A 502 12.04 -8.33 -16.10
N GLU A 503 13.15 -8.96 -15.72
CA GLU A 503 13.42 -9.41 -14.35
C GLU A 503 14.48 -8.53 -13.69
N ILE A 504 14.37 -7.22 -13.89
CA ILE A 504 15.41 -6.24 -13.55
C ILE A 504 14.88 -5.30 -12.47
N ARG A 505 15.65 -5.13 -11.40
CA ARG A 505 15.38 -4.11 -10.38
C ARG A 505 15.64 -2.72 -10.97
N VAL A 506 14.71 -1.79 -10.82
CA VAL A 506 14.91 -0.41 -11.29
C VAL A 506 15.67 0.36 -10.22
N GLY A 507 16.81 0.93 -10.61
CA GLY A 507 17.73 1.66 -9.73
C GLY A 507 18.97 2.12 -10.49
N GLU A 508 19.83 2.89 -9.82
CA GLU A 508 21.07 3.46 -10.37
C GLU A 508 21.97 2.38 -11.00
N GLU A 509 21.97 1.18 -10.44
CA GLU A 509 22.77 0.04 -10.88
C GLU A 509 22.34 -0.54 -12.25
N THR A 510 21.20 -0.10 -12.80
CA THR A 510 20.61 -0.61 -14.05
C THR A 510 20.41 0.45 -15.13
N GLU A 511 20.98 1.65 -14.95
CA GLU A 511 20.86 2.76 -15.91
C GLU A 511 21.49 2.47 -17.28
N ASN A 512 22.41 1.51 -17.37
CA ASN A 512 22.93 1.02 -18.64
C ASN A 512 21.88 0.28 -19.48
N LEU A 513 20.85 -0.30 -18.84
CA LEU A 513 19.74 -0.99 -19.50
C LEU A 513 18.55 -0.05 -19.71
N PHE A 514 18.27 0.80 -18.72
CA PHE A 514 17.25 1.86 -18.79
C PHE A 514 17.91 3.20 -19.11
N ASP A 515 18.48 3.28 -20.32
CA ASP A 515 19.22 4.44 -20.80
C ASP A 515 18.30 5.59 -21.27
N GLU A 516 18.89 6.69 -21.75
CA GLU A 516 18.15 7.84 -22.27
C GLU A 516 17.19 7.46 -23.40
N ASN A 517 17.59 6.57 -24.32
CA ASN A 517 16.74 6.15 -25.42
C ASN A 517 15.51 5.41 -24.89
N PHE A 518 15.71 4.52 -23.91
CA PHE A 518 14.61 3.83 -23.27
C PHE A 518 13.62 4.81 -22.64
N TRP A 519 14.06 5.67 -21.72
CA TRP A 519 13.18 6.61 -21.02
C TRP A 519 12.50 7.59 -21.99
N SER A 520 13.26 8.19 -22.91
CA SER A 520 12.76 9.18 -23.86
C SER A 520 11.74 8.61 -24.85
N SER A 521 11.77 7.30 -25.11
CA SER A 521 10.81 6.65 -26.00
C SER A 521 9.45 6.36 -25.36
N GLN A 522 9.33 6.41 -24.02
CA GLN A 522 8.08 6.09 -23.33
C GLN A 522 7.03 7.19 -23.50
N THR A 523 5.76 6.77 -23.58
CA THR A 523 4.58 7.65 -23.54
C THR A 523 4.24 8.02 -22.09
N VAL A 524 4.25 7.04 -21.19
CA VAL A 524 3.90 7.20 -19.77
C VAL A 524 4.57 6.11 -18.94
N ILE A 525 4.93 6.48 -17.71
CA ILE A 525 5.49 5.58 -16.69
C ILE A 525 4.42 5.31 -15.63
N VAL A 526 4.31 4.07 -15.17
CA VAL A 526 3.31 3.66 -14.19
C VAL A 526 3.99 2.87 -13.07
N ASN A 527 3.97 3.41 -11.86
CA ASN A 527 4.55 2.74 -10.70
C ASN A 527 3.56 1.77 -10.04
N ALA A 528 4.05 0.59 -9.72
CA ALA A 528 3.39 -0.46 -8.96
C ALA A 528 4.34 -0.97 -7.85
N LEU A 529 5.00 -0.02 -7.17
CA LEU A 529 6.09 -0.23 -6.23
C LEU A 529 5.60 -0.41 -4.79
N ASP A 530 6.46 -0.90 -3.90
CA ASP A 530 6.14 -1.15 -2.48
C ASP A 530 7.08 -0.43 -1.50
N ASN A 531 8.08 0.30 -1.99
CA ASN A 531 9.04 1.04 -1.17
C ASN A 531 9.24 2.47 -1.69
N ILE A 532 9.58 3.40 -0.79
CA ILE A 532 9.73 4.83 -1.10
C ILE A 532 10.97 5.08 -1.97
N GLN A 533 12.08 4.36 -1.71
CA GLN A 533 13.33 4.55 -2.44
C GLN A 533 13.17 4.36 -3.96
N ALA A 534 12.51 3.29 -4.38
CA ALA A 534 12.26 3.04 -5.80
C ALA A 534 11.31 4.09 -6.41
N ARG A 535 10.32 4.56 -5.65
CA ARG A 535 9.41 5.63 -6.10
C ARG A 535 10.17 6.92 -6.37
N THR A 536 10.98 7.37 -5.41
CA THR A 536 11.83 8.57 -5.54
C THR A 536 12.80 8.44 -6.71
N TYR A 537 13.40 7.28 -6.93
CA TYR A 537 14.28 7.05 -8.08
C TYR A 537 13.52 7.21 -9.40
N VAL A 538 12.38 6.52 -9.57
CA VAL A 538 11.58 6.61 -10.81
C VAL A 538 11.04 8.02 -11.04
N ASP A 539 10.57 8.70 -9.99
CA ASP A 539 10.17 10.11 -10.02
C ASP A 539 11.30 11.01 -10.55
N GLY A 540 12.50 10.88 -9.99
CA GLY A 540 13.68 11.62 -10.46
C GLY A 540 14.01 11.37 -11.93
N ARG A 541 13.88 10.12 -12.42
CA ARG A 541 14.04 9.82 -13.86
C ARG A 541 12.92 10.43 -14.70
N CYS A 542 11.68 10.43 -14.23
CA CYS A 542 10.55 11.04 -14.93
C CYS A 542 10.68 12.56 -15.01
N VAL A 543 11.15 13.21 -13.94
CA VAL A 543 11.51 14.64 -13.95
C VAL A 543 12.63 14.90 -14.96
N TRP A 544 13.69 14.08 -14.93
CA TRP A 544 14.83 14.25 -15.81
C TRP A 544 14.49 14.07 -17.30
N TYR A 545 13.68 13.08 -17.65
CA TYR A 545 13.30 12.80 -19.04
C TYR A 545 11.95 13.41 -19.46
N GLU A 546 11.34 14.21 -18.58
CA GLU A 546 10.06 14.90 -18.80
C GLU A 546 8.97 13.92 -19.22
N LYS A 547 8.79 12.88 -18.42
CA LYS A 547 7.79 11.82 -18.64
C LYS A 547 6.64 11.91 -17.66
N PRO A 548 5.38 11.79 -18.13
CA PRO A 548 4.24 11.58 -17.26
C PRO A 548 4.46 10.33 -16.39
N LEU A 549 4.17 10.46 -15.10
CA LEU A 549 4.24 9.40 -14.12
C LEU A 549 2.89 9.26 -13.40
N LEU A 550 2.41 8.03 -13.35
CA LEU A 550 1.27 7.63 -12.52
C LEU A 550 1.79 6.86 -11.32
N GLU A 551 1.61 7.44 -10.13
CA GLU A 551 2.02 6.87 -8.84
C GLU A 551 0.79 6.39 -8.06
N SER A 552 0.95 5.30 -7.30
CA SER A 552 -0.14 4.77 -6.48
C SER A 552 0.35 3.88 -5.34
N GLY A 553 -0.44 3.85 -4.26
CA GLY A 553 -0.13 3.09 -3.06
C GLY A 553 -1.37 2.43 -2.46
N THR A 554 -1.15 1.35 -1.70
CA THR A 554 -2.20 0.66 -0.93
C THR A 554 -1.68 0.22 0.43
N LEU A 555 -2.49 0.40 1.48
CA LEU A 555 -2.26 -0.09 2.84
C LEU A 555 -3.56 -0.59 3.45
N GLY A 556 -3.76 -1.91 3.47
CA GLY A 556 -5.02 -2.52 3.91
C GLY A 556 -6.22 -1.99 3.11
N THR A 557 -7.13 -1.27 3.78
CA THR A 557 -8.29 -0.62 3.15
C THR A 557 -8.00 0.77 2.58
N LEU A 558 -6.81 1.32 2.80
CA LEU A 558 -6.40 2.63 2.33
C LEU A 558 -5.71 2.53 0.97
N GLY A 559 -5.92 3.51 0.10
CA GLY A 559 -5.15 3.65 -1.12
C GLY A 559 -5.12 5.08 -1.63
N ASN A 560 -4.11 5.38 -2.44
CA ASN A 560 -3.92 6.69 -3.04
C ASN A 560 -3.47 6.60 -4.50
N VAL A 561 -3.77 7.65 -5.27
CA VAL A 561 -3.31 7.88 -6.65
C VAL A 561 -2.75 9.29 -6.73
N GLN A 562 -1.58 9.44 -7.36
CA GLN A 562 -0.97 10.73 -7.65
C GLN A 562 -0.59 10.79 -9.13
N VAL A 563 -0.99 11.88 -9.79
CA VAL A 563 -0.71 12.13 -11.21
C VAL A 563 0.40 13.17 -11.30
N ILE A 564 1.49 12.83 -11.97
CA ILE A 564 2.69 13.66 -12.10
C ILE A 564 2.92 13.97 -13.58
N LEU A 565 2.78 15.24 -13.96
CA LEU A 565 2.81 15.70 -15.34
C LEU A 565 3.90 16.75 -15.54
N PRO A 566 4.78 16.58 -16.55
CA PRO A 566 5.86 17.51 -16.81
C PRO A 566 5.39 18.94 -16.99
N HIS A 567 5.97 19.86 -16.22
CA HIS A 567 5.68 21.31 -16.21
C HIS A 567 4.24 21.69 -15.83
N ILE A 568 3.40 20.74 -15.38
CA ILE A 568 2.00 20.99 -15.02
C ILE A 568 1.72 20.72 -13.55
N THR A 569 2.35 19.70 -12.94
CA THR A 569 2.12 19.34 -11.54
C THR A 569 3.42 19.24 -10.75
N GLN A 570 3.31 19.22 -9.42
CA GLN A 570 4.41 18.79 -8.56
C GLN A 570 4.84 17.36 -8.89
N CYS A 571 6.11 17.05 -8.66
CA CYS A 571 6.63 15.68 -8.67
C CYS A 571 6.41 14.98 -7.31
N TYR A 572 6.63 13.67 -7.25
CA TYR A 572 6.45 12.89 -6.00
C TYR A 572 7.34 13.43 -4.87
N SER A 573 8.59 13.75 -5.21
CA SER A 573 9.62 14.16 -4.24
C SER A 573 9.45 15.59 -3.69
N GLU A 574 8.55 16.41 -4.26
CA GLU A 574 8.19 17.72 -3.70
C GLU A 574 7.25 17.60 -2.48
N THR A 575 6.68 16.41 -2.24
CA THR A 575 5.87 16.10 -1.05
C THR A 575 6.66 15.24 -0.07
N GLN A 576 6.57 15.56 1.22
CA GLN A 576 7.26 14.83 2.27
C GLN A 576 6.29 13.93 3.02
N ASP A 577 6.44 12.62 2.85
CA ASP A 577 5.75 11.64 3.68
C ASP A 577 6.34 11.62 5.09
N PRO A 578 5.54 11.35 6.14
CA PRO A 578 6.05 11.16 7.49
C PRO A 578 7.12 10.05 7.53
N PRO A 579 8.27 10.26 8.18
CA PRO A 579 9.28 9.22 8.28
C PRO A 579 8.74 8.01 9.06
N GLU A 580 9.24 6.82 8.74
CA GLU A 580 8.97 5.63 9.55
C GLU A 580 9.42 5.90 11.00
N THR A 581 8.55 5.61 11.97
CA THR A 581 8.90 5.79 13.39
C THR A 581 9.84 4.67 13.82
N ALA A 582 11.14 4.97 13.89
CA ALA A 582 12.13 4.08 14.49
C ALA A 582 11.90 3.97 16.00
N ILE A 583 11.99 2.76 16.55
CA ILE A 583 11.94 2.55 18.00
C ILE A 583 13.31 2.97 18.57
N PRO A 584 13.36 3.83 19.62
CA PRO A 584 14.63 4.20 20.23
C PRO A 584 15.42 2.99 20.70
N LEU A 585 16.74 3.00 20.49
CA LEU A 585 17.62 1.88 20.85
C LEU A 585 17.58 1.56 22.35
N CYS A 586 17.43 2.56 23.22
CA CYS A 586 17.30 2.34 24.66
C CYS A 586 16.03 1.55 25.02
N THR A 587 14.91 1.85 24.35
CA THR A 587 13.64 1.15 24.50
C THR A 587 13.73 -0.31 24.03
N LEU A 588 14.34 -0.55 22.87
CA LEU A 588 14.55 -1.92 22.37
C LEU A 588 15.47 -2.74 23.27
N LYS A 589 16.59 -2.16 23.71
CA LYS A 589 17.62 -2.87 24.48
C LYS A 589 17.25 -3.11 25.93
N HIS A 590 16.66 -2.14 26.62
CA HIS A 590 16.53 -2.20 28.08
C HIS A 590 15.12 -2.04 28.61
N PHE A 591 14.27 -1.22 27.97
CA PHE A 591 12.96 -0.83 28.53
C PHE A 591 11.80 -1.01 27.54
N PRO A 592 11.55 -2.23 27.01
CA PRO A 592 10.37 -2.49 26.22
C PRO A 592 9.10 -2.42 27.07
N TYR A 593 8.02 -1.91 26.50
CA TYR A 593 6.70 -1.84 27.13
C TYR A 593 5.57 -2.30 26.19
N ALA A 594 5.90 -2.66 24.95
CA ALA A 594 4.95 -3.05 23.91
C ALA A 594 5.38 -4.34 23.21
N GLN A 595 4.43 -5.04 22.59
CA GLN A 595 4.69 -6.31 21.88
C GLN A 595 5.65 -6.10 20.70
N GLU A 596 5.53 -4.96 20.04
CA GLU A 596 6.33 -4.56 18.89
C GLU A 596 7.82 -4.44 19.27
N HIS A 597 8.11 -3.97 20.48
CA HIS A 597 9.48 -3.79 20.96
C HIS A 597 10.17 -5.12 21.20
N VAL A 598 9.48 -6.08 21.85
CA VAL A 598 10.05 -7.40 22.13
C VAL A 598 10.18 -8.26 20.87
N VAL A 599 9.29 -8.08 19.88
CA VAL A 599 9.41 -8.77 18.59
C VAL A 599 10.55 -8.19 17.74
N GLU A 600 10.70 -6.87 17.67
CA GLU A 600 11.81 -6.25 16.95
C GLU A 600 13.16 -6.57 17.61
N TRP A 601 13.22 -6.59 18.95
CA TRP A 601 14.39 -7.10 19.67
C TRP A 601 14.70 -8.55 19.32
N ALA A 602 13.68 -9.43 19.27
CA ALA A 602 13.88 -10.84 18.94
C ALA A 602 14.34 -11.04 17.49
N ARG A 603 13.87 -10.18 16.58
CA ARG A 603 14.36 -10.13 15.19
C ARG A 603 15.82 -9.68 15.12
N ASP A 604 16.20 -8.64 15.87
CA ASP A 604 17.58 -8.17 15.93
C ASP A 604 18.51 -9.26 16.52
N ALA A 605 18.07 -9.97 17.56
CA ALA A 605 18.77 -11.13 18.10
C ALA A 605 18.96 -12.24 17.05
N PHE A 606 17.93 -12.52 16.24
CA PHE A 606 18.03 -13.47 15.12
C PHE A 606 19.12 -13.05 14.12
N VAL A 607 19.07 -11.79 13.65
CA VAL A 607 20.06 -11.26 12.68
C VAL A 607 21.46 -11.28 13.30
N GLY A 608 21.57 -10.87 14.56
CA GLY A 608 22.81 -10.88 15.32
C GLY A 608 23.44 -12.27 15.36
N ILE A 609 22.67 -13.32 15.62
CA ILE A 609 23.19 -14.69 15.73
C ILE A 609 23.41 -15.35 14.37
N PHE A 610 22.40 -15.35 13.49
CA PHE A 610 22.41 -16.21 12.30
C PHE A 610 22.89 -15.52 11.03
N THR A 611 22.94 -14.19 10.99
CA THR A 611 23.43 -13.41 9.83
C THR A 611 24.78 -12.77 10.12
N GLN A 612 24.87 -12.02 11.21
CA GLN A 612 26.04 -11.18 11.48
C GLN A 612 27.25 -12.02 11.94
N ILE A 613 27.07 -13.13 12.68
CA ILE A 613 28.20 -13.98 13.09
C ILE A 613 28.92 -14.58 11.87
N PRO A 614 28.22 -15.22 10.90
CA PRO A 614 28.86 -15.65 9.66
C PRO A 614 29.57 -14.53 8.88
N LEU A 615 29.00 -13.32 8.84
CA LEU A 615 29.63 -12.15 8.21
C LEU A 615 30.90 -11.71 8.95
N ASP A 616 30.87 -11.68 10.27
CA ASP A 616 32.03 -11.33 11.11
C ASP A 616 33.16 -12.35 10.91
N ILE A 617 32.85 -13.65 10.85
CA ILE A 617 33.83 -14.70 10.52
C ILE A 617 34.45 -14.46 9.12
N LYS A 618 33.63 -14.11 8.11
CA LYS A 618 34.13 -13.75 6.77
C LYS A 618 35.02 -12.51 6.79
N LYS A 619 34.69 -11.48 7.58
CA LYS A 619 35.52 -10.28 7.77
C LYS A 619 36.88 -10.63 8.38
N ILE A 620 36.89 -11.47 9.43
CA ILE A 620 38.10 -11.95 10.10
C ILE A 620 38.99 -12.74 9.13
N LEU A 621 38.43 -13.68 8.37
CA LEU A 621 39.15 -14.45 7.34
C LEU A 621 39.80 -13.55 6.28
N ASN A 622 39.08 -12.51 5.85
CA ASN A 622 39.53 -11.58 4.83
C ASN A 622 40.45 -10.45 5.36
N ARG A 623 40.78 -10.46 6.66
CA ARG A 623 41.61 -9.43 7.33
C ARG A 623 41.11 -8.00 7.08
N GLN A 624 39.79 -7.82 7.08
CA GLN A 624 39.17 -6.50 7.03
C GLN A 624 39.26 -5.82 8.41
N ASP A 625 38.83 -4.55 8.54
CA ASP A 625 38.90 -3.83 9.81
C ASP A 625 38.10 -4.54 10.92
N LEU A 626 38.74 -4.80 12.07
CA LEU A 626 38.21 -5.60 13.19
C LEU A 626 37.92 -4.76 14.44
N ASN A 627 38.11 -3.44 14.38
CA ASN A 627 37.95 -2.53 15.53
C ASN A 627 36.50 -2.41 16.04
N GLU A 628 35.52 -2.97 15.32
CA GLU A 628 34.09 -2.87 15.64
C GLU A 628 33.54 -4.07 16.44
N LEU A 629 34.33 -5.12 16.69
CA LEU A 629 33.85 -6.36 17.35
C LEU A 629 34.05 -6.31 18.88
N SER A 630 32.98 -6.52 19.65
CA SER A 630 33.05 -6.60 21.13
C SER A 630 33.65 -7.92 21.63
N THR A 631 34.12 -7.95 22.88
CA THR A 631 34.67 -9.18 23.50
C THR A 631 33.64 -10.32 23.54
N GLU A 632 32.42 -10.04 24.01
CA GLU A 632 31.31 -11.00 24.02
C GLU A 632 31.00 -11.57 22.63
N ARG A 633 31.11 -10.72 21.60
CA ARG A 633 30.92 -11.11 20.21
C ARG A 633 32.00 -12.10 19.74
N LEU A 634 33.24 -11.86 20.14
CA LEU A 634 34.38 -12.73 19.83
C LEU A 634 34.29 -14.06 20.59
N GLU A 635 33.87 -14.06 21.85
CA GLU A 635 33.64 -15.28 22.64
C GLU A 635 32.59 -16.17 21.99
N LEU A 636 31.47 -15.59 21.55
CA LEU A 636 30.43 -16.35 20.85
C LEU A 636 30.93 -16.93 19.52
N ILE A 637 31.69 -16.16 18.74
CA ILE A 637 32.34 -16.66 17.51
C ILE A 637 33.26 -17.84 17.83
N LEU A 638 34.08 -17.73 18.89
CA LEU A 638 34.99 -18.78 19.31
C LEU A 638 34.26 -20.06 19.73
N SER A 639 33.18 -19.94 20.51
CA SER A 639 32.33 -21.06 20.92
C SER A 639 31.68 -21.76 19.71
N VAL A 640 31.16 -20.99 18.74
CA VAL A 640 30.59 -21.53 17.50
C VAL A 640 31.64 -22.30 16.70
N LEU A 641 32.86 -21.76 16.55
CA LEU A 641 33.95 -22.42 15.83
C LEU A 641 34.42 -23.71 16.54
N LYS A 642 34.51 -23.70 17.88
CA LYS A 642 34.84 -24.89 18.68
C LYS A 642 33.79 -25.99 18.56
N ALA A 643 32.51 -25.63 18.36
CA ALA A 643 31.42 -26.59 18.18
C ALA A 643 31.45 -27.34 16.83
N MET A 644 32.25 -26.91 15.84
CA MET A 644 32.30 -27.50 14.49
C MET A 644 33.04 -28.87 14.39
N GLY A 645 33.27 -29.55 15.53
CA GLY A 645 33.93 -30.86 15.62
C GLY A 645 32.97 -32.05 15.81
N SER A 646 33.45 -33.15 16.40
CA SER A 646 32.60 -34.29 16.78
C SER A 646 31.62 -33.90 17.89
N ASN A 647 30.32 -34.22 17.73
CA ASN A 647 29.23 -33.89 18.67
C ASN A 647 28.61 -32.47 18.54
N THR A 648 28.68 -31.85 17.35
CA THR A 648 28.14 -30.51 17.03
C THR A 648 26.75 -30.23 17.59
N LYS A 649 25.81 -31.19 17.51
CA LYS A 649 24.44 -30.99 18.01
C LYS A 649 24.40 -30.72 19.52
N HIS A 650 25.22 -31.44 20.29
CA HIS A 650 25.28 -31.26 21.75
C HIS A 650 25.89 -29.92 22.12
N GLU A 651 26.99 -29.54 21.45
CA GLU A 651 27.65 -28.25 21.66
C GLU A 651 26.74 -27.06 21.28
N LEU A 652 26.01 -27.15 20.16
CA LEU A 652 25.03 -26.13 19.77
C LEU A 652 23.87 -26.01 20.77
N LEU A 653 23.44 -27.11 21.38
CA LEU A 653 22.44 -27.07 22.46
C LEU A 653 22.98 -26.36 23.70
N LYS A 654 24.26 -26.58 24.04
CA LYS A 654 24.92 -25.88 25.14
C LYS A 654 25.01 -24.38 24.88
N ILE A 655 25.49 -23.98 23.69
CA ILE A 655 25.54 -22.56 23.27
C ILE A 655 24.13 -21.94 23.30
N SER A 656 23.11 -22.68 22.87
CA SER A 656 21.72 -22.19 22.91
C SER A 656 21.22 -21.95 24.35
N ALA A 657 21.59 -22.81 25.30
CA ALA A 657 21.27 -22.64 26.71
C ALA A 657 22.02 -21.44 27.33
N GLU A 658 23.28 -21.24 26.96
CA GLU A 658 24.08 -20.08 27.37
C GLU A 658 23.46 -18.76 26.84
N LEU A 659 23.07 -18.72 25.56
CA LEU A 659 22.38 -17.57 24.97
C LEU A 659 21.05 -17.28 25.66
N PHE A 660 20.27 -18.32 26.00
CA PHE A 660 19.04 -18.17 26.77
C PHE A 660 19.31 -17.51 28.13
N ASN A 661 20.29 -18.02 28.87
CA ASN A 661 20.67 -17.46 30.17
C ASN A 661 21.15 -16.02 30.03
N ASN A 662 21.94 -15.71 29.02
CA ASN A 662 22.42 -14.35 28.79
C ASN A 662 21.27 -13.37 28.53
N PHE A 663 20.44 -13.63 27.52
CA PHE A 663 19.39 -12.69 27.11
C PHE A 663 18.23 -12.54 28.08
N PHE A 664 17.83 -13.62 28.77
CA PHE A 664 16.59 -13.63 29.56
C PHE A 664 16.81 -13.67 31.06
N VAL A 665 18.06 -13.89 31.52
CA VAL A 665 18.39 -14.01 32.95
C VAL A 665 19.50 -13.04 33.35
N ASN A 666 20.69 -13.17 32.77
CA ASN A 666 21.88 -12.42 33.19
C ASN A 666 21.75 -10.93 32.86
N GLU A 667 21.34 -10.58 31.64
CA GLU A 667 21.08 -9.18 31.26
C GLU A 667 19.99 -8.54 32.13
N ILE A 668 18.93 -9.29 32.46
CA ILE A 668 17.84 -8.78 33.31
C ILE A 668 18.31 -8.59 34.76
N ARG A 669 19.12 -9.50 35.30
CA ARG A 669 19.73 -9.34 36.63
C ARG A 669 20.68 -8.14 36.66
N GLN A 670 21.50 -7.96 35.63
CA GLN A 670 22.40 -6.81 35.53
C GLN A 670 21.61 -5.50 35.43
N LEU A 671 20.50 -5.50 34.70
CA LEU A 671 19.60 -4.35 34.61
C LEU A 671 18.98 -4.02 35.98
N LEU A 672 18.46 -5.02 36.70
CA LEU A 672 17.90 -4.87 38.05
C LEU A 672 18.95 -4.45 39.09
N HIS A 673 20.20 -4.88 38.94
CA HIS A 673 21.31 -4.41 39.78
C HIS A 673 21.62 -2.93 39.51
N SER A 674 21.60 -2.52 38.24
CA SER A 674 21.85 -1.13 37.83
C SER A 674 20.67 -0.21 38.16
N PHE A 675 19.44 -0.73 38.08
CA PHE A 675 18.19 -0.04 38.37
C PHE A 675 17.31 -0.91 39.29
N PRO A 676 17.53 -0.85 40.62
CA PRO A 676 16.69 -1.56 41.59
C PRO A 676 15.21 -1.15 41.49
N PRO A 677 14.25 -2.00 41.89
CA PRO A 677 12.81 -1.66 41.81
C PRO A 677 12.39 -0.38 42.55
N ASP A 678 13.16 0.01 43.58
CA ASP A 678 12.96 1.23 44.35
C ASP A 678 13.79 2.41 43.83
N HIS A 679 14.45 2.28 42.68
CA HIS A 679 15.28 3.32 42.10
C HIS A 679 14.43 4.52 41.68
N LEU A 680 14.72 5.66 42.31
CA LEU A 680 14.15 6.96 42.00
C LEU A 680 15.03 7.67 40.97
N MET A 681 14.40 8.17 39.92
CA MET A 681 15.03 9.06 38.95
C MET A 681 15.39 10.40 39.61
N SER A 682 16.25 11.19 38.96
CA SER A 682 16.74 12.48 39.47
C SER A 682 15.64 13.52 39.76
N ASP A 683 14.45 13.34 39.19
CA ASP A 683 13.25 14.16 39.40
C ASP A 683 12.29 13.60 40.48
N GLY A 684 12.65 12.49 41.13
CA GLY A 684 11.86 11.83 42.17
C GLY A 684 10.81 10.84 41.65
N GLN A 685 10.73 10.59 40.34
CA GLN A 685 9.82 9.58 39.78
C GLN A 685 10.36 8.15 39.96
N LYS A 686 9.48 7.18 40.20
CA LYS A 686 9.85 5.75 40.23
C LYS A 686 10.10 5.26 38.80
N THR A 687 11.14 4.45 38.62
CA THR A 687 11.39 3.73 37.36
C THR A 687 10.29 2.69 37.07
N LEU A 688 10.10 2.33 35.78
CA LEU A 688 9.13 1.32 35.33
C LEU A 688 9.28 0.01 36.12
N LYS A 689 8.16 -0.56 36.58
CA LYS A 689 8.11 -1.83 37.33
C LYS A 689 8.68 -2.99 36.48
N LEU A 690 9.94 -3.35 36.69
CA LEU A 690 10.47 -4.65 36.30
C LEU A 690 9.88 -5.72 37.24
N SER A 691 9.11 -6.66 36.69
CA SER A 691 8.50 -7.75 37.47
C SER A 691 9.58 -8.72 37.98
N GLN A 692 9.90 -8.65 39.28
CA GLN A 692 10.83 -9.60 39.92
C GLN A 692 10.26 -11.03 40.03
N ASP A 693 8.94 -11.21 39.94
CA ASP A 693 8.25 -12.42 40.43
C ASP A 693 8.28 -13.65 39.49
N LYS A 694 9.07 -13.67 38.40
CA LYS A 694 9.02 -14.78 37.41
C LYS A 694 10.36 -15.37 36.94
N LEU A 695 11.50 -14.99 37.53
CA LEU A 695 12.82 -15.49 37.14
C LEU A 695 13.29 -16.67 38.01
N ASN A 696 12.65 -17.83 37.89
CA ASN A 696 13.13 -19.07 38.54
C ASN A 696 13.81 -20.00 37.52
N VAL A 697 15.13 -19.83 37.34
CA VAL A 697 16.03 -20.90 36.87
C VAL A 697 17.38 -20.78 37.60
N GLU A 698 17.84 -21.88 38.18
CA GLU A 698 19.14 -22.02 38.84
C GLU A 698 20.29 -21.94 37.81
N VAL A 699 21.36 -21.24 38.20
CA VAL A 699 22.58 -21.01 37.40
C VAL A 699 23.58 -22.13 37.64
N LEU A 700 24.26 -22.58 36.58
CA LEU A 700 25.59 -23.15 36.70
C LEU A 700 26.60 -22.02 36.46
N GLU A 701 27.33 -21.64 37.49
CA GLU A 701 28.47 -20.73 37.39
C GLU A 701 29.68 -21.53 36.88
N ASP A 702 30.32 -21.03 35.82
CA ASP A 702 31.77 -21.10 35.64
C ASP A 702 32.19 -20.06 34.59
N GLY A 703 33.16 -19.22 34.94
CA GLY A 703 33.59 -18.04 34.17
C GLY A 703 34.85 -18.21 33.33
N MET A 704 35.32 -17.09 32.77
CA MET A 704 36.73 -16.63 32.67
C MET A 704 36.78 -15.36 31.80
N ASP A 705 37.31 -14.24 32.32
CA ASP A 705 37.58 -13.02 31.54
C ASP A 705 38.85 -13.20 30.68
N ALA A 706 38.69 -13.23 29.35
CA ALA A 706 39.81 -13.22 28.40
C ALA A 706 39.86 -11.88 27.63
N SER A 707 41.06 -11.33 27.38
CA SER A 707 41.20 -10.08 26.64
C SER A 707 40.95 -10.26 25.14
N SER A 708 40.31 -9.28 24.48
CA SER A 708 39.85 -9.34 23.08
C SER A 708 40.95 -9.74 22.07
N ASN A 709 42.19 -9.30 22.29
CA ASN A 709 43.34 -9.66 21.46
C ASN A 709 43.70 -11.16 21.53
N THR A 710 43.49 -11.79 22.69
CA THR A 710 43.76 -13.20 22.92
C THR A 710 42.72 -14.06 22.20
N LEU A 711 41.43 -13.69 22.32
CA LEU A 711 40.32 -14.31 21.59
C LEU A 711 40.50 -14.21 20.08
N LEU A 712 40.88 -13.03 19.56
CA LEU A 712 41.13 -12.82 18.13
C LEU A 712 42.24 -13.76 17.61
N SER A 713 43.30 -13.94 18.39
CA SER A 713 44.41 -14.83 18.02
C SER A 713 44.00 -16.29 18.00
N GLU A 714 43.16 -16.72 18.94
CA GLU A 714 42.64 -18.10 19.03
C GLU A 714 41.66 -18.39 17.89
N ILE A 715 40.72 -17.46 17.62
CA ILE A 715 39.80 -17.51 16.48
C ILE A 715 40.57 -17.60 15.16
N THR A 716 41.57 -16.73 14.96
CA THR A 716 42.41 -16.72 13.76
C THR A 716 43.17 -18.04 13.62
N THR A 717 43.65 -18.60 14.72
CA THR A 717 44.36 -19.89 14.73
C THR A 717 43.44 -21.05 14.35
N ILE A 718 42.23 -21.14 14.90
CA ILE A 718 41.25 -22.19 14.54
C ILE A 718 40.86 -22.08 13.06
N LEU A 719 40.60 -20.85 12.59
CA LEU A 719 40.24 -20.58 11.20
C LEU A 719 41.37 -20.91 10.21
N THR A 720 42.63 -20.73 10.60
CA THR A 720 43.79 -20.94 9.71
C THR A 720 44.43 -22.34 9.81
N ASN A 721 44.40 -22.99 10.98
CA ASN A 721 45.11 -24.25 11.23
C ASN A 721 44.21 -25.49 11.32
N ASP A 722 43.00 -25.39 11.88
CA ASP A 722 42.17 -26.58 12.21
C ASP A 722 41.06 -26.85 11.18
N LEU A 723 40.40 -25.81 10.67
CA LEU A 723 39.35 -25.96 9.64
C LEU A 723 39.91 -26.31 8.24
N VAL A 724 41.18 -25.96 7.97
CA VAL A 724 41.87 -26.32 6.72
C VAL A 724 42.33 -27.79 6.71
N LYS A 725 42.37 -28.48 7.87
CA LYS A 725 42.93 -29.83 8.02
C LYS A 725 41.96 -30.91 8.50
N SER A 726 40.71 -30.57 8.87
CA SER A 726 39.72 -31.54 9.37
C SER A 726 38.98 -32.30 8.24
N PRO A 727 38.78 -33.63 8.35
CA PRO A 727 38.13 -34.46 7.32
C PRO A 727 36.59 -34.46 7.37
N VAL A 728 35.96 -33.56 8.14
CA VAL A 728 34.51 -33.36 8.08
C VAL A 728 34.18 -32.62 6.78
N ARG A 729 33.80 -33.38 5.74
CA ARG A 729 33.29 -32.85 4.48
C ARG A 729 31.99 -32.08 4.72
N VAL A 730 32.12 -30.81 5.05
CA VAL A 730 31.12 -29.77 4.81
C VAL A 730 31.16 -29.50 3.31
N ASN A 731 30.01 -29.56 2.63
CA ASN A 731 29.94 -29.44 1.16
C ASN A 731 30.74 -28.22 0.65
N SER A 732 31.52 -28.48 -0.40
CA SER A 732 32.39 -27.59 -1.20
C SER A 732 32.14 -26.07 -1.09
N GLY A 733 32.55 -25.44 0.01
CA GLY A 733 32.38 -24.00 0.26
C GLY A 733 33.02 -23.41 1.52
N GLY A 734 33.33 -24.21 2.56
CA GLY A 734 34.26 -23.84 3.64
C GLY A 734 33.88 -22.66 4.55
N VAL A 735 32.68 -22.08 4.45
CA VAL A 735 32.28 -20.92 5.27
C VAL A 735 30.87 -21.13 5.84
N LEU A 736 30.65 -20.79 7.11
CA LEU A 736 29.31 -20.67 7.70
C LEU A 736 28.43 -19.82 6.77
N GLU A 737 27.30 -20.35 6.34
CA GLU A 737 26.37 -19.61 5.49
C GLU A 737 25.60 -18.59 6.34
N THR A 738 25.38 -17.41 5.75
CA THR A 738 24.50 -16.40 6.34
C THR A 738 23.07 -16.86 6.19
N VAL A 739 22.30 -16.83 7.28
CA VAL A 739 20.86 -17.05 7.20
C VAL A 739 20.17 -15.71 7.05
N GLU A 740 19.42 -15.53 5.96
CA GLU A 740 18.55 -14.37 5.78
C GLU A 740 17.16 -14.67 6.35
N PHE A 741 16.59 -13.71 7.07
CA PHE A 741 15.27 -13.88 7.69
C PHE A 741 14.17 -13.99 6.64
N GLU A 742 13.74 -15.21 6.36
CA GLU A 742 12.56 -15.51 5.56
C GLU A 742 11.33 -15.80 6.43
N LYS A 743 10.27 -14.99 6.26
CA LYS A 743 9.02 -15.02 7.05
C LYS A 743 7.94 -15.94 6.45
N ASP A 744 8.02 -16.20 5.15
CA ASP A 744 6.98 -16.91 4.39
C ASP A 744 7.27 -18.41 4.22
N ASP A 745 8.42 -18.88 4.72
CA ASP A 745 8.76 -20.30 4.85
C ASP A 745 8.63 -20.75 6.31
N GLU A 746 7.71 -21.68 6.57
CA GLU A 746 7.46 -22.21 7.91
C GLU A 746 8.43 -23.34 8.31
N THR A 747 9.21 -23.86 7.36
CA THR A 747 10.11 -25.00 7.57
C THR A 747 11.50 -24.59 8.05
N ASN A 748 11.82 -23.29 7.99
CA ASN A 748 13.11 -22.73 8.35
C ASN A 748 13.24 -22.33 9.83
N PHE A 749 12.14 -22.39 10.60
CA PHE A 749 12.07 -22.01 12.02
C PHE A 749 12.39 -20.54 12.34
N HIS A 750 12.50 -19.64 11.36
CA HIS A 750 12.88 -18.23 11.58
C HIS A 750 11.82 -17.47 12.40
N VAL A 751 10.56 -17.52 11.94
CA VAL A 751 9.42 -16.89 12.66
C VAL A 751 9.23 -17.55 14.02
N GLU A 752 9.51 -18.86 14.13
CA GLU A 752 9.37 -19.60 15.38
C GLU A 752 10.39 -19.15 16.43
N PHE A 753 11.65 -18.94 16.03
CA PHE A 753 12.66 -18.34 16.88
C PHE A 753 12.24 -16.95 17.36
N VAL A 754 11.84 -16.06 16.44
CA VAL A 754 11.47 -14.68 16.79
C VAL A 754 10.27 -14.66 17.73
N TRP A 755 9.24 -15.48 17.46
CA TRP A 755 8.08 -15.61 18.32
C TRP A 755 8.47 -16.12 19.72
N ALA A 756 9.19 -17.23 19.82
CA ALA A 756 9.59 -17.80 21.11
C ALA A 756 10.44 -16.82 21.95
N ALA A 757 11.43 -16.18 21.32
CA ALA A 757 12.28 -15.19 21.98
C ALA A 757 11.47 -13.95 22.44
N SER A 758 10.51 -13.50 21.63
CA SER A 758 9.64 -12.38 22.01
C SER A 758 8.72 -12.73 23.19
N VAL A 759 8.20 -13.96 23.26
CA VAL A 759 7.36 -14.45 24.38
C VAL A 759 8.16 -14.51 25.67
N LEU A 760 9.39 -15.02 25.62
CA LEU A 760 10.28 -15.07 26.78
C LEU A 760 10.57 -13.66 27.31
N ARG A 761 10.91 -12.72 26.41
CA ARG A 761 11.13 -11.32 26.80
C ARG A 761 9.86 -10.66 27.31
N SER A 762 8.69 -10.92 26.71
CA SER A 762 7.41 -10.45 27.23
C SER A 762 7.20 -10.82 28.70
N ARG A 763 7.57 -12.05 29.09
CA ARG A 763 7.48 -12.50 30.49
C ARG A 763 8.43 -11.74 31.42
N ASN A 764 9.64 -11.41 30.98
CA ASN A 764 10.57 -10.61 31.80
C ASN A 764 9.99 -9.24 32.15
N TYR A 765 9.29 -8.61 31.21
CA TYR A 765 8.79 -7.24 31.33
C TYR A 765 7.30 -7.14 31.69
N GLY A 766 6.61 -8.26 31.94
CA GLY A 766 5.18 -8.26 32.21
C GLY A 766 4.31 -7.83 31.02
N ILE A 767 4.85 -7.85 29.80
CA ILE A 767 4.14 -7.49 28.57
C ILE A 767 3.25 -8.65 28.14
N LYS A 768 2.06 -8.35 27.62
CA LYS A 768 1.16 -9.36 27.03
C LYS A 768 1.89 -10.16 25.94
N GLU A 769 1.86 -11.48 26.01
CA GLU A 769 2.45 -12.36 24.99
C GLU A 769 1.74 -12.19 23.64
N CYS A 770 2.49 -12.20 22.54
CA CYS A 770 1.95 -12.20 21.18
C CYS A 770 1.82 -13.63 20.63
N ASP A 771 0.85 -13.87 19.75
CA ASP A 771 0.77 -15.13 19.00
C ASP A 771 1.79 -15.14 17.84
N LYS A 772 2.04 -16.34 17.29
CA LYS A 772 3.03 -16.55 16.22
C LYS A 772 2.70 -15.73 14.96
N MET A 773 1.43 -15.48 14.67
CA MET A 773 1.05 -14.69 13.49
C MET A 773 1.29 -13.21 13.70
N LYS A 774 0.95 -12.65 14.88
CA LYS A 774 1.28 -11.27 15.23
C LYS A 774 2.79 -11.07 15.22
N ALA A 775 3.57 -12.03 15.75
CA ALA A 775 5.02 -12.02 15.64
C ALA A 775 5.49 -11.99 14.17
N LYS A 776 4.94 -12.86 13.31
CA LYS A 776 5.22 -12.89 11.85
C LYS A 776 4.90 -11.55 11.17
N LEU A 777 3.77 -10.93 11.51
CA LEU A 777 3.36 -9.64 10.94
C LEU A 777 4.36 -8.53 11.26
N ILE A 778 4.75 -8.43 12.53
CA ILE A 778 5.67 -7.39 13.03
C ILE A 778 7.08 -7.66 12.51
N SER A 779 7.63 -8.85 12.76
CA SER A 779 9.02 -9.19 12.41
C SER A 779 9.23 -9.27 10.90
N GLY A 780 8.19 -9.62 10.14
CA GLY A 780 8.20 -9.64 8.69
C GLY A 780 7.98 -8.29 8.04
N LYS A 781 7.71 -7.22 8.82
CA LYS A 781 7.26 -5.90 8.33
C LYS A 781 6.16 -6.06 7.27
N ILE A 782 5.18 -6.91 7.59
CA ILE A 782 4.18 -7.34 6.63
C ILE A 782 3.19 -6.19 6.40
N ILE A 783 3.30 -5.52 5.26
CA ILE A 783 2.32 -4.51 4.82
C ILE A 783 0.96 -5.19 4.57
N PRO A 784 -0.11 -4.80 5.29
CA PRO A 784 -1.47 -5.28 5.03
C PRO A 784 -1.93 -4.92 3.62
N ALA A 785 -2.58 -5.84 2.93
CA ALA A 785 -3.05 -5.62 1.56
C ALA A 785 -4.19 -6.58 1.19
N ILE A 786 -5.17 -6.08 0.44
CA ILE A 786 -6.37 -6.82 0.01
C ILE A 786 -6.71 -6.51 -1.45
N ALA A 787 -7.30 -7.49 -2.14
CA ALA A 787 -7.60 -7.38 -3.57
C ALA A 787 -8.55 -6.22 -3.92
N THR A 788 -9.54 -5.92 -3.05
CA THR A 788 -10.51 -4.85 -3.30
C THR A 788 -9.86 -3.48 -3.39
N THR A 789 -8.98 -3.13 -2.45
CA THR A 789 -8.28 -1.83 -2.47
C THR A 789 -7.40 -1.72 -3.71
N THR A 790 -6.67 -2.79 -4.04
CA THR A 790 -5.82 -2.83 -5.23
C THR A 790 -6.64 -2.65 -6.53
N ALA A 791 -7.79 -3.32 -6.66
CA ALA A 791 -8.63 -3.20 -7.85
C ALA A 791 -9.29 -1.81 -7.97
N MET A 792 -9.69 -1.20 -6.85
CA MET A 792 -10.21 0.17 -6.81
C MET A 792 -9.16 1.17 -7.31
N ILE A 793 -7.94 1.12 -6.75
CA ILE A 793 -6.82 1.97 -7.17
C ILE A 793 -6.41 1.66 -8.62
N GLY A 794 -6.42 0.39 -9.02
CA GLY A 794 -6.22 -0.05 -10.40
C GLY A 794 -7.16 0.63 -11.39
N GLY A 795 -8.45 0.73 -11.05
CA GLY A 795 -9.44 1.47 -11.80
C GLY A 795 -9.12 2.97 -11.89
N LEU A 796 -8.88 3.62 -10.75
CA LEU A 796 -8.59 5.07 -10.69
C LEU A 796 -7.34 5.47 -11.48
N VAL A 797 -6.24 4.74 -11.35
CA VAL A 797 -5.01 4.97 -12.14
C VAL A 797 -5.29 4.81 -13.62
N THR A 798 -6.11 3.83 -14.01
CA THR A 798 -6.46 3.60 -15.42
C THR A 798 -7.29 4.76 -15.99
N ILE A 799 -8.15 5.39 -15.18
CA ILE A 799 -8.90 6.59 -15.58
C ILE A 799 -7.94 7.75 -15.85
N GLU A 800 -7.00 8.01 -14.95
CA GLU A 800 -6.01 9.07 -15.12
C GLU A 800 -5.04 8.77 -16.26
N PHE A 801 -4.68 7.50 -16.48
CA PHE A 801 -3.90 7.06 -17.65
C PHE A 801 -4.51 7.55 -18.96
N LEU A 802 -5.82 7.41 -19.17
CA LEU A 802 -6.48 7.89 -20.38
C LEU A 802 -6.24 9.39 -20.60
N LYS A 803 -6.35 10.17 -19.53
CA LYS A 803 -6.13 11.63 -19.55
C LYS A 803 -4.66 11.97 -19.82
N THR A 804 -3.71 11.18 -19.27
CA THR A 804 -2.27 11.43 -19.49
C THR A 804 -1.85 11.35 -20.96
N LEU A 805 -2.55 10.58 -21.80
CA LEU A 805 -2.28 10.52 -23.24
C LEU A 805 -2.55 11.87 -23.96
N PHE A 806 -3.25 12.78 -23.29
CA PHE A 806 -3.65 14.10 -23.78
C PHE A 806 -3.20 15.24 -22.85
N TYR A 807 -2.27 14.99 -21.93
CA TYR A 807 -1.94 15.95 -20.86
C TYR A 807 -1.52 17.34 -21.36
N LYS A 808 -0.97 17.45 -22.57
CA LYS A 808 -0.56 18.73 -23.17
C LYS A 808 -1.75 19.58 -23.66
N SER A 809 -2.90 18.97 -23.90
CA SER A 809 -4.13 19.66 -24.34
C SER A 809 -5.17 19.79 -23.23
N LEU A 810 -4.95 19.15 -22.09
CA LEU A 810 -5.82 19.23 -20.93
C LEU A 810 -5.29 20.23 -19.92
N LYS A 811 -6.17 20.74 -19.07
CA LYS A 811 -5.81 21.61 -17.95
C LYS A 811 -5.59 20.77 -16.70
N ILE A 812 -4.86 21.34 -15.73
CA ILE A 812 -4.61 20.70 -14.43
C ILE A 812 -5.91 20.30 -13.72
N GLU A 813 -6.97 21.13 -13.83
CA GLU A 813 -8.32 20.89 -13.30
C GLU A 813 -9.03 19.66 -13.88
N ASN A 814 -8.51 19.03 -14.95
CA ASN A 814 -9.05 17.78 -15.50
C ASN A 814 -8.48 16.52 -14.79
N PHE A 815 -7.37 16.65 -14.07
CA PHE A 815 -6.69 15.55 -13.40
C PHE A 815 -7.12 15.44 -11.94
N ARG A 816 -7.00 14.24 -11.37
CA ARG A 816 -7.33 13.99 -9.97
C ARG A 816 -6.27 13.15 -9.28
N ASN A 817 -5.72 13.68 -8.19
CA ASN A 817 -5.18 12.84 -7.13
C ASN A 817 -6.36 12.24 -6.37
N ALA A 818 -6.21 11.01 -5.88
CA ALA A 818 -7.27 10.32 -5.15
C ALA A 818 -6.75 9.73 -3.85
N PHE A 819 -7.58 9.76 -2.82
CA PHE A 819 -7.36 9.17 -1.51
C PHE A 819 -8.63 8.43 -1.13
N ALA A 820 -8.52 7.15 -0.82
CA ALA A 820 -9.69 6.31 -0.58
C ALA A 820 -9.47 5.41 0.62
N CYS A 821 -10.51 5.23 1.42
CA CYS A 821 -10.53 4.29 2.51
C CYS A 821 -11.78 3.42 2.35
N LEU A 822 -11.63 2.13 2.03
CA LEU A 822 -12.78 1.24 1.89
C LEU A 822 -13.43 0.87 3.24
N ALA A 823 -12.70 1.02 4.36
CA ALA A 823 -13.20 0.74 5.72
C ALA A 823 -14.29 1.72 6.20
N THR A 824 -14.32 2.90 5.60
CA THR A 824 -15.28 3.97 5.91
C THR A 824 -15.88 4.44 4.59
N PRO A 825 -17.05 5.06 4.54
CA PRO A 825 -17.56 5.63 3.29
C PRO A 825 -16.86 6.97 2.96
N ILE A 826 -15.52 6.99 2.94
CA ILE A 826 -14.70 8.19 2.70
C ILE A 826 -13.81 7.95 1.49
N TRP A 827 -14.07 8.76 0.46
CA TRP A 827 -13.27 8.89 -0.73
C TRP A 827 -13.11 10.38 -1.01
N LEU A 828 -11.90 10.77 -1.38
CA LEU A 828 -11.56 12.14 -1.66
C LEU A 828 -10.75 12.19 -2.96
N GLN A 829 -11.19 13.02 -3.89
CA GLN A 829 -10.37 13.45 -5.01
C GLN A 829 -10.02 14.92 -4.85
N SER A 830 -8.82 15.27 -5.28
CA SER A 830 -8.35 16.65 -5.34
C SER A 830 -7.63 16.90 -6.64
N GLU A 831 -7.64 18.14 -7.10
CA GLU A 831 -6.74 18.56 -8.17
C GLU A 831 -5.28 18.34 -7.73
N PRO A 832 -4.39 17.89 -8.64
CA PRO A 832 -2.94 17.93 -8.38
C PRO A 832 -2.47 19.36 -8.15
N LEU A 833 -1.43 19.55 -7.34
CA LEU A 833 -0.84 20.87 -7.14
C LEU A 833 0.10 21.22 -8.31
N PRO A 834 0.17 22.50 -8.72
CA PRO A 834 1.14 22.97 -9.70
C PRO A 834 2.58 22.90 -9.13
N PRO A 835 3.63 22.80 -9.96
CA PRO A 835 5.00 22.68 -9.49
C PRO A 835 5.40 23.87 -8.61
N THR A 836 6.21 23.62 -7.59
CA THR A 836 6.60 24.68 -6.65
C THR A 836 7.63 25.60 -7.32
N PRO A 837 7.37 26.91 -7.46
CA PRO A 837 8.37 27.84 -7.98
C PRO A 837 9.46 28.06 -6.93
N THR A 838 10.71 28.01 -7.37
CA THR A 838 11.88 28.37 -6.57
C THR A 838 11.93 29.89 -6.44
N LYS A 839 11.87 30.40 -5.21
CA LYS A 839 11.84 31.82 -4.89
C LYS A 839 13.09 32.26 -4.13
N ASP A 840 13.34 33.57 -4.18
CA ASP A 840 14.31 34.21 -3.31
C ASP A 840 13.90 34.00 -1.85
N LYS A 841 14.88 33.71 -0.98
CA LYS A 841 14.71 33.53 0.46
C LYS A 841 15.56 34.57 1.18
N GLU A 842 14.98 35.29 2.13
CA GLU A 842 15.75 36.17 3.01
C GLU A 842 16.67 35.38 3.95
N TYR A 843 16.28 34.14 4.27
CA TYR A 843 17.07 33.21 5.05
C TYR A 843 16.75 31.77 4.67
N ASP A 844 17.77 31.00 4.30
CA ASP A 844 17.70 29.56 4.09
C ASP A 844 18.49 28.84 5.21
N PRO A 845 17.88 27.87 5.90
CA PRO A 845 18.53 27.19 7.02
C PRO A 845 19.66 26.24 6.60
N VAL A 846 19.76 25.88 5.31
CA VAL A 846 20.84 25.04 4.79
C VAL A 846 22.08 25.89 4.51
N THR A 847 21.91 27.07 3.89
CA THR A 847 23.02 27.98 3.61
C THR A 847 23.31 28.96 4.75
N CYS A 848 22.44 29.03 5.76
CA CYS A 848 22.51 29.97 6.88
C CYS A 848 22.52 31.45 6.43
N GLY A 849 21.89 31.78 5.30
CA GLY A 849 21.92 33.12 4.71
C GLY A 849 20.83 33.34 3.65
N PRO A 850 20.79 34.54 3.03
CA PRO A 850 19.88 34.80 1.92
C PRO A 850 20.25 33.94 0.70
N VAL A 851 19.24 33.59 -0.09
CA VAL A 851 19.42 32.82 -1.33
C VAL A 851 18.60 33.45 -2.46
N ARG A 852 19.19 33.66 -3.64
CA ARG A 852 18.50 34.14 -4.84
C ARG A 852 18.25 32.99 -5.83
N ALA A 853 17.11 33.00 -6.50
CA ALA A 853 16.73 32.00 -7.51
C ALA A 853 16.89 32.56 -8.93
N LEU A 854 17.71 31.92 -9.77
CA LEU A 854 17.95 32.34 -11.15
C LEU A 854 17.80 31.18 -12.16
N PRO A 855 16.94 31.28 -13.18
CA PRO A 855 15.97 32.35 -13.45
C PRO A 855 14.90 32.45 -12.36
N LYS A 856 14.25 33.61 -12.18
CA LYS A 856 13.15 33.73 -11.20
C LYS A 856 12.03 32.72 -11.47
N ASP A 857 11.47 32.18 -10.40
CA ASP A 857 10.31 31.28 -10.40
C ASP A 857 10.51 29.98 -11.21
N PHE A 858 11.76 29.55 -11.42
CA PHE A 858 12.01 28.24 -12.02
C PHE A 858 11.53 27.11 -11.09
N THR A 859 11.07 26.01 -11.67
CA THR A 859 10.55 24.83 -10.98
C THR A 859 11.49 23.65 -11.17
N ILE A 860 11.22 22.54 -10.47
CA ILE A 860 12.00 21.29 -10.61
C ILE A 860 12.02 20.74 -12.06
N TRP A 861 11.05 21.12 -12.88
CA TRP A 861 11.00 20.71 -14.29
C TRP A 861 11.92 21.50 -15.21
N ASN A 862 12.40 22.68 -14.78
CA ASN A 862 13.27 23.51 -15.59
C ASN A 862 14.71 23.00 -15.56
N LYS A 863 15.37 23.01 -16.73
CA LYS A 863 16.76 22.60 -16.91
C LYS A 863 17.50 23.65 -17.72
N LEU A 864 18.78 23.84 -17.43
CA LEU A 864 19.65 24.67 -18.26
C LEU A 864 20.31 23.80 -19.33
N LEU A 865 19.95 24.03 -20.60
CA LEU A 865 20.55 23.32 -21.72
C LEU A 865 21.86 24.00 -22.12
N VAL A 866 22.98 23.28 -22.01
CA VAL A 866 24.31 23.81 -22.33
C VAL A 866 25.01 22.86 -23.31
N MET A 867 25.18 23.30 -24.55
CA MET A 867 25.88 22.54 -25.58
C MET A 867 27.30 23.07 -25.76
N ILE A 868 28.28 22.33 -25.26
CA ILE A 868 29.70 22.64 -25.45
C ILE A 868 30.42 21.32 -25.76
N PRO A 869 30.55 20.95 -27.05
CA PRO A 869 31.23 19.72 -27.45
C PRO A 869 32.65 19.65 -26.88
N ASN A 870 32.98 18.55 -26.18
CA ASN A 870 34.24 18.40 -25.42
C ASN A 870 34.56 19.59 -24.48
N GLY A 871 33.53 20.24 -23.94
CA GLY A 871 33.66 21.44 -23.15
C GLY A 871 34.48 21.24 -21.87
N THR A 872 35.29 22.25 -21.58
CA THR A 872 36.11 22.34 -20.38
C THR A 872 35.32 22.92 -19.21
N VAL A 873 35.81 22.67 -17.98
CA VAL A 873 35.24 23.26 -16.76
C VAL A 873 35.15 24.79 -16.88
N LYS A 874 36.20 25.45 -17.39
CA LYS A 874 36.24 26.90 -17.60
C LYS A 874 35.16 27.38 -18.57
N GLN A 875 34.94 26.68 -19.68
CA GLN A 875 33.91 27.08 -20.64
C GLN A 875 32.50 27.00 -20.05
N LEU A 876 32.22 26.00 -19.21
CA LEU A 876 30.94 25.92 -18.51
C LEU A 876 30.78 27.06 -17.48
N ILE A 877 31.82 27.34 -16.69
CA ILE A 877 31.82 28.46 -15.74
C ILE A 877 31.61 29.80 -16.46
N ASP A 878 32.36 30.03 -17.55
CA ASP A 878 32.25 31.25 -18.37
C ASP A 878 30.84 31.37 -18.97
N TRP A 879 30.23 30.25 -19.40
CA TRP A 879 28.85 30.23 -19.89
C TRP A 879 27.86 30.65 -18.80
N ILE A 880 27.94 30.05 -17.61
CA ILE A 880 27.06 30.38 -16.47
C ILE A 880 27.19 31.86 -16.09
N ARG A 881 28.44 32.33 -15.95
CA ARG A 881 28.73 33.74 -15.66
C ARG A 881 28.16 34.66 -16.72
N SER A 882 28.33 34.35 -18.01
CA SER A 882 27.81 35.18 -19.10
C SER A 882 26.28 35.23 -19.12
N LYS A 883 25.61 34.15 -18.70
CA LYS A 883 24.15 34.02 -18.76
C LYS A 883 23.45 34.72 -17.61
N PHE A 884 24.01 34.64 -16.40
CA PHE A 884 23.34 35.08 -15.17
C PHE A 884 24.08 36.17 -14.41
N ASN A 885 25.30 36.52 -14.81
CA ASN A 885 26.19 37.43 -14.07
C ASN A 885 26.45 36.95 -12.63
N ILE A 886 26.73 35.66 -12.48
CA ILE A 886 27.03 34.99 -11.20
C ILE A 886 28.39 34.29 -11.24
N GLU A 887 28.96 34.06 -10.07
CA GLU A 887 30.21 33.33 -9.87
C GLU A 887 29.95 31.88 -9.46
N VAL A 888 30.66 30.94 -10.07
CA VAL A 888 30.51 29.51 -9.75
C VAL A 888 31.48 29.12 -8.63
N ILE A 889 30.94 28.59 -7.53
CA ILE A 889 31.71 28.10 -6.40
C ILE A 889 32.01 26.61 -6.58
N ILE A 890 30.97 25.79 -6.78
CA ILE A 890 31.11 24.33 -6.90
C ILE A 890 30.39 23.87 -8.16
N LEU A 891 31.00 22.91 -8.87
CA LEU A 891 30.33 22.10 -9.89
C LEU A 891 30.42 20.63 -9.52
N SER A 892 29.32 19.90 -9.64
CA SER A 892 29.24 18.47 -9.40
C SER A 892 28.50 17.73 -10.52
N ALA A 893 28.96 16.51 -10.83
CA ALA A 893 28.19 15.52 -11.60
C ALA A 893 27.82 14.37 -10.66
N GLY A 894 26.56 14.32 -10.23
CA GLY A 894 26.13 13.43 -9.14
C GLY A 894 26.97 13.70 -7.88
N ASN A 895 27.56 12.65 -7.30
CA ASN A 895 28.42 12.76 -6.12
C ASN A 895 29.88 13.20 -6.43
N LEU A 896 30.22 13.45 -7.71
CA LEU A 896 31.58 13.81 -8.11
C LEU A 896 31.75 15.32 -8.15
N CYS A 897 32.55 15.88 -7.24
CA CYS A 897 32.94 17.29 -7.27
C CYS A 897 33.98 17.55 -8.38
N ILE A 898 33.52 18.15 -9.48
CA ILE A 898 34.32 18.48 -10.66
C ILE A 898 35.17 19.72 -10.36
N TYR A 899 34.57 20.75 -9.79
CA TYR A 899 35.23 22.02 -9.47
C TYR A 899 34.80 22.52 -8.09
N ASN A 900 35.75 23.14 -7.37
CA ASN A 900 35.51 23.81 -6.09
C ASN A 900 36.46 25.01 -6.03
N SER A 901 35.90 26.21 -6.02
CA SER A 901 36.63 27.47 -6.07
C SER A 901 37.47 27.72 -4.83
N PHE A 902 37.24 27.03 -3.71
CA PHE A 902 38.06 27.14 -2.49
C PHE A 902 39.36 26.33 -2.59
N LEU A 903 39.41 25.30 -3.43
CA LEU A 903 40.57 24.41 -3.56
C LEU A 903 41.57 24.95 -4.61
N PRO A 904 42.79 25.37 -4.22
CA PRO A 904 43.79 25.89 -5.17
C PRO A 904 44.12 24.90 -6.29
N GLN A 905 44.15 23.60 -5.96
CA GLN A 905 44.38 22.55 -6.94
C GLN A 905 43.33 22.55 -8.05
N HIS A 906 42.06 22.78 -7.73
CA HIS A 906 40.98 22.80 -8.73
C HIS A 906 41.10 24.03 -9.64
N ARG A 907 41.40 25.20 -9.05
CA ARG A 907 41.62 26.45 -9.79
C ARG A 907 42.79 26.37 -10.76
N ASN A 908 43.86 25.68 -10.39
CA ASN A 908 45.08 25.62 -11.19
C ASN A 908 45.09 24.47 -12.20
N GLU A 909 44.51 23.31 -11.86
CA GLU A 909 44.71 22.08 -12.64
C GLU A 909 43.47 21.63 -13.43
N ARG A 910 42.25 21.96 -12.98
CA ARG A 910 41.00 21.38 -13.53
C ARG A 910 40.26 22.28 -14.51
N LEU A 911 40.46 23.60 -14.46
CA LEU A 911 39.72 24.56 -15.29
C LEU A 911 39.81 24.26 -16.80
N MET A 912 40.98 23.86 -17.28
CA MET A 912 41.21 23.58 -18.70
C MET A 912 40.93 22.12 -19.08
N GLN A 913 40.53 21.27 -18.14
CA GLN A 913 40.24 19.86 -18.42
C GLN A 913 38.83 19.72 -19.00
N PRO A 914 38.64 18.85 -20.02
CA PRO A 914 37.31 18.44 -20.46
C PRO A 914 36.52 17.83 -19.30
N ILE A 915 35.27 18.24 -19.14
CA ILE A 915 34.40 17.78 -18.05
C ILE A 915 34.26 16.25 -18.08
N THR A 916 34.12 15.66 -19.27
CA THR A 916 34.00 14.21 -19.48
C THR A 916 35.20 13.44 -18.95
N GLN A 917 36.42 13.85 -19.30
CA GLN A 917 37.66 13.21 -18.83
C GLN A 917 37.79 13.28 -17.31
N LEU A 918 37.39 14.41 -16.72
CA LEU A 918 37.45 14.61 -15.29
C LEU A 918 36.44 13.74 -14.54
N VAL A 919 35.21 13.61 -15.07
CA VAL A 919 34.18 12.70 -14.54
C VAL A 919 34.64 11.25 -14.62
N GLU A 920 35.22 10.81 -15.74
CA GLU A 920 35.75 9.45 -15.89
C GLU A 920 36.89 9.17 -14.91
N LYS A 921 37.78 10.14 -14.73
CA LYS A 921 38.91 10.05 -13.80
C LYS A 921 38.46 9.97 -12.34
N LEU A 922 37.52 10.83 -11.93
CA LEU A 922 37.01 10.89 -10.56
C LEU A 922 36.10 9.70 -10.23
N GLY A 923 35.21 9.35 -11.14
CA GLY A 923 34.28 8.22 -11.01
C GLY A 923 34.93 6.85 -11.21
N LYS A 924 36.17 6.81 -11.73
CA LYS A 924 36.93 5.59 -12.06
C LYS A 924 36.17 4.63 -12.99
N LYS A 925 35.30 5.18 -13.84
CA LYS A 925 34.46 4.45 -14.80
C LYS A 925 34.32 5.28 -16.08
N PRO A 926 34.38 4.65 -17.27
CA PRO A 926 34.17 5.37 -18.52
C PRO A 926 32.71 5.84 -18.65
N ILE A 927 32.50 6.96 -19.34
CA ILE A 927 31.16 7.44 -19.66
C ILE A 927 30.58 6.55 -20.78
N PRO A 928 29.35 6.02 -20.65
CA PRO A 928 28.74 5.18 -21.67
C PRO A 928 28.75 5.82 -23.06
N SER A 929 29.01 5.02 -24.10
CA SER A 929 29.12 5.50 -25.49
C SER A 929 27.80 6.03 -26.07
N ASN A 930 26.67 5.65 -25.48
CA ASN A 930 25.32 6.08 -25.84
C ASN A 930 24.87 7.38 -25.12
N LEU A 931 25.65 7.88 -24.14
CA LEU A 931 25.27 9.08 -23.39
C LEU A 931 25.74 10.35 -24.13
N SER A 932 24.84 11.29 -24.41
CA SER A 932 25.15 12.57 -25.05
C SER A 932 25.35 13.74 -24.09
N HIS A 933 24.88 13.61 -22.84
CA HIS A 933 24.92 14.68 -21.85
C HIS A 933 25.27 14.20 -20.44
N LEU A 934 25.71 15.13 -19.59
CA LEU A 934 25.87 14.93 -18.15
C LEU A 934 24.90 15.83 -17.39
N VAL A 935 24.41 15.35 -16.25
CA VAL A 935 23.72 16.19 -15.26
C VAL A 935 24.81 16.92 -14.47
N ILE A 936 24.79 18.25 -14.50
CA ILE A 936 25.71 19.07 -13.71
C ILE A 936 24.90 19.96 -12.77
N ASP A 937 25.21 19.91 -11.49
CA ASP A 937 24.69 20.84 -10.50
C ASP A 937 25.77 21.89 -10.17
N ALA A 938 25.31 23.10 -9.87
CA ALA A 938 26.17 24.24 -9.62
C ALA A 938 25.73 24.99 -8.37
N SER A 939 26.69 25.26 -7.49
CA SER A 939 26.53 26.23 -6.40
C SER A 939 27.21 27.53 -6.82
N CYS A 940 26.48 28.64 -6.74
CA CYS A 940 26.92 29.92 -7.25
C CYS A 940 26.71 31.03 -6.22
N THR A 941 27.40 32.15 -6.36
CA THR A 941 27.09 33.42 -5.69
C THR A 941 26.90 34.54 -6.70
N ASP A 942 26.12 35.55 -6.33
CA ASP A 942 25.99 36.76 -7.12
C ASP A 942 27.09 37.80 -6.79
N PRO A 943 27.12 38.97 -7.45
CA PRO A 943 28.12 40.01 -7.17
C PRO A 943 28.06 40.60 -5.75
N ASP A 944 26.96 40.40 -5.02
CA ASP A 944 26.79 40.82 -3.63
C ASP A 944 27.22 39.72 -2.63
N ASP A 945 27.81 38.62 -3.13
CA ASP A 945 28.22 37.42 -2.37
C ASP A 945 27.04 36.68 -1.72
N ILE A 946 25.84 36.80 -2.30
CA ILE A 946 24.65 36.06 -1.89
C ILE A 946 24.56 34.76 -2.66
N ASP A 947 24.24 33.66 -1.98
CA ASP A 947 24.09 32.34 -2.60
C ASP A 947 22.99 32.34 -3.67
N VAL A 948 23.27 31.71 -4.80
CA VAL A 948 22.37 31.59 -5.94
C VAL A 948 22.09 30.13 -6.24
N VAL A 949 20.81 29.79 -6.33
CA VAL A 949 20.35 28.49 -6.83
C VAL A 949 19.90 28.65 -8.28
N ILE A 950 20.41 27.78 -9.13
CA ILE A 950 20.02 27.67 -10.55
C ILE A 950 19.51 26.25 -10.85
N PRO A 951 18.67 26.06 -11.88
CA PRO A 951 18.24 24.73 -12.27
C PRO A 951 19.42 23.84 -12.69
N SER A 952 19.27 22.53 -12.52
CA SER A 952 20.28 21.56 -12.97
C SER A 952 20.58 21.72 -14.46
N ILE A 953 21.85 21.53 -14.80
CA ILE A 953 22.37 21.74 -16.14
C ILE A 953 22.40 20.42 -16.90
N LYS A 954 21.73 20.37 -18.05
CA LYS A 954 21.93 19.32 -19.05
C LYS A 954 23.12 19.74 -19.92
N PHE A 955 24.31 19.24 -19.57
CA PHE A 955 25.56 19.54 -20.27
C PHE A 955 25.78 18.55 -21.42
N GLU A 956 25.46 18.97 -22.64
CA GLU A 956 25.63 18.19 -23.86
C GLU A 956 27.07 18.32 -24.37
N PHE A 957 27.76 17.18 -24.44
CA PHE A 957 29.19 17.10 -24.73
C PHE A 957 29.51 16.33 -26.03
N ARG A 958 28.50 15.72 -26.66
CA ARG A 958 28.58 14.99 -27.93
C ARG A 958 27.65 15.59 -28.98
#